data_AF-A0A937VY39-F1
#
_entry.id   AF-A0A937VY39-F1
#
_cell.length_a   1.000
_cell.length_b   1.000
_cell.length_c   1.000
_cell.angle_alpha   90.00
_cell.angle_beta   90.00
_cell.angle_gamma   90.00
#
_symmetry.space_group_name_H-M   'P 1'
#
loop_
_entity.id
_entity.type
_entity.pdbx_description
1 polymer ?
#
loop_
_entity_poly.entity_id
_entity_poly.type
_entity_poly.pdbx_seq_one_letter_code
_entity_poly.pdbx_strand_id
1 'polypeptide(L)'
;MSRWPGLILLMTWISVVLTPTPATARDEAQEALIATGARLFFTATFNGNGRTCATCHRRERSFALDPAFIVTLPATDPLFVTDALPALRDPANPSRDLEDTALLKARGLIRVRVDGFDRPAVLRAPPSLQNLALTAPFGGQGSFTNLRDFIQEAIRQHFPQTLQRVEGRDFRLATAEELTALEAFLRSLRLPPEGQEVLEHLVTTPAQHRGQALFFGAQAKCAQCHGGPSLSAASLALGGGNRAFNTGVIDLEKNAALRAAEAGRAFSTPSLLGIRHSAPFFHNNSFATLRDAVTFYNSPEFNASPAAVQVGTITLASDQIDDLVAFLEVLTCPHDGDVNQDRQHTPGDALLVLQHFFNPAAGLLTTCQQERGDVLAPGSGLTPADALCIFQQALGLPSCFAALADTVPTQLTAQVCGSGRCTSPVGTPLTLEAQLRNDTGDGVGQVAVAFQLGPDTLGTVTTDRTGRATRAFTPMTPGVFVVRVQAQGLEAVLTINAEGNADGNTKVIPQPCDCDVEVGETVDIGISLTNAAGGSVAGIEVVYRLRLANGTLQELARGRTNSQGEFTFIFIPPGPGVFVVIATVLGVEVPFYVVVRERPNQPPTVLTPLADITVAEDAAPRVLDLREVFTDPDSATRSEQLTFTLVSNTNPTLVTATLTGTQLVLVFGANQHGKATLTLRATDAAEASVETSVGLTVTPVNDPPRVLQTIRPVTVLANSETVPLDLSEIFLDPDAFTDGDRLRLTVENTTPELLSAIPVGSGALLLELHEHEFGSAHITIHATDRQGARTQTTVAVAVRAGFSRQRFPAGAGPGAVAVADVDGDGHLSTSSPPIGAPPTWRCYGAAATARLSDNSRRSASLTLT
;
A
#
# COMPACT_ATOMS: atom_id res chain seq x y z
N MET A 1 39.48 -48.95 -10.73
CA MET A 1 38.30 -49.06 -9.85
C MET A 1 38.50 -48.12 -8.68
N SER A 2 38.17 -46.84 -8.84
CA SER A 2 38.16 -45.84 -7.78
C SER A 2 37.43 -44.60 -8.28
N ARG A 3 36.86 -43.84 -7.33
CA ARG A 3 35.98 -42.66 -7.48
C ARG A 3 34.55 -43.13 -7.71
N TRP A 4 33.60 -42.91 -6.79
CA TRP A 4 33.05 -41.61 -6.39
C TRP A 4 32.65 -41.56 -4.89
N PRO A 5 33.28 -40.71 -4.05
CA PRO A 5 32.83 -40.45 -2.68
C PRO A 5 31.75 -39.35 -2.57
N GLY A 6 31.34 -38.74 -3.69
CA GLY A 6 30.44 -37.58 -3.71
C GLY A 6 28.96 -37.87 -3.45
N LEU A 7 28.51 -39.13 -3.57
CA LEU A 7 27.07 -39.45 -3.48
C LEU A 7 26.55 -39.58 -2.04
N ILE A 8 27.43 -39.84 -1.07
CA ILE A 8 27.05 -40.03 0.34
C ILE A 8 26.98 -38.69 1.10
N LEU A 9 27.75 -37.68 0.69
CA LEU A 9 27.65 -36.33 1.25
C LEU A 9 26.38 -35.58 0.80
N LEU A 10 25.87 -35.86 -0.41
CA LEU A 10 24.66 -35.20 -0.92
C LEU A 10 23.39 -35.65 -0.19
N MET A 11 23.29 -36.94 0.18
CA MET A 11 22.12 -37.46 0.90
C MET A 11 22.11 -37.11 2.40
N THR A 12 23.25 -36.79 2.99
CA THR A 12 23.30 -36.30 4.39
C THR A 12 23.06 -34.79 4.49
N TRP A 13 23.31 -34.02 3.42
CA TRP A 13 22.94 -32.60 3.35
C TRP A 13 21.43 -32.38 3.10
N ILE A 14 20.77 -33.23 2.30
CA ILE A 14 19.33 -33.09 2.01
C ILE A 14 18.46 -33.35 3.25
N SER A 15 18.88 -34.23 4.17
CA SER A 15 18.13 -34.50 5.41
C SER A 15 18.29 -33.43 6.50
N VAL A 16 19.30 -32.55 6.41
CA VAL A 16 19.50 -31.43 7.35
C VAL A 16 18.79 -30.14 6.88
N VAL A 17 18.46 -30.05 5.59
CA VAL A 17 17.74 -28.91 4.99
C VAL A 17 16.21 -29.08 5.05
N LEU A 18 15.70 -30.26 5.42
CA LEU A 18 14.26 -30.56 5.50
C LEU A 18 13.69 -30.70 6.91
N THR A 19 14.48 -30.47 7.97
CA THR A 19 13.90 -30.26 9.30
C THR A 19 13.60 -28.78 9.47
N PRO A 20 12.31 -28.36 9.55
CA PRO A 20 11.99 -26.97 9.79
C PRO A 20 12.67 -26.53 11.08
N THR A 21 13.35 -25.38 11.02
CA THR A 21 13.86 -24.74 12.23
C THR A 21 12.69 -24.53 13.22
N PRO A 22 12.93 -24.54 14.53
CA PRO A 22 11.86 -24.34 15.51
C PRO A 22 11.13 -22.99 15.37
N ALA A 23 11.70 -22.01 14.65
CA ALA A 23 11.02 -20.78 14.26
C ALA A 23 10.01 -21.00 13.12
N THR A 24 10.43 -21.62 12.02
CA THR A 24 9.55 -21.88 10.86
C THR A 24 8.39 -22.83 11.19
N ALA A 25 8.60 -23.82 12.07
CA ALA A 25 7.52 -24.70 12.54
C ALA A 25 6.51 -24.00 13.46
N ARG A 26 6.95 -22.97 14.21
CA ARG A 26 6.05 -22.14 15.04
C ARG A 26 5.22 -21.19 14.17
N ASP A 27 5.81 -20.67 13.10
CA ASP A 27 5.12 -19.80 12.14
C ASP A 27 4.07 -20.59 11.35
N GLU A 28 4.41 -21.75 10.80
CA GLU A 28 3.44 -22.64 10.11
C GLU A 28 2.27 -23.07 11.03
N ALA A 29 2.56 -23.38 12.30
CA ALA A 29 1.52 -23.74 13.28
C ALA A 29 0.59 -22.55 13.60
N GLN A 30 1.13 -21.34 13.67
CA GLN A 30 0.36 -20.12 13.90
C GLN A 30 -0.52 -19.78 12.69
N GLU A 31 0.00 -19.94 11.47
CA GLU A 31 -0.75 -19.72 10.23
C GLU A 31 -1.90 -20.72 10.07
N ALA A 32 -1.66 -22.00 10.34
CA ALA A 32 -2.70 -23.03 10.34
C ALA A 32 -3.79 -22.76 11.39
N LEU A 33 -3.41 -22.19 12.54
CA LEU A 33 -4.34 -21.80 13.60
C LEU A 33 -5.20 -20.59 13.18
N ILE A 34 -4.61 -19.58 12.55
CA ILE A 34 -5.34 -18.42 11.97
C ILE A 34 -6.33 -18.89 10.90
N ALA A 35 -5.91 -19.77 9.98
CA ALA A 35 -6.78 -20.31 8.94
C ALA A 35 -7.96 -21.10 9.52
N THR A 36 -7.71 -21.86 10.59
CA THR A 36 -8.76 -22.57 11.33
C THR A 36 -9.76 -21.59 11.95
N GLY A 37 -9.26 -20.52 12.57
CA GLY A 37 -10.06 -19.45 13.14
C GLY A 37 -10.92 -18.74 12.12
N ALA A 38 -10.34 -18.40 10.97
CA ALA A 38 -11.06 -17.80 9.84
C ALA A 38 -12.20 -18.70 9.39
N ARG A 39 -11.94 -20.00 9.17
CA ARG A 39 -13.00 -20.96 8.79
C ARG A 39 -14.14 -20.95 9.80
N LEU A 40 -13.84 -21.05 11.09
CA LEU A 40 -14.86 -21.00 12.15
C LEU A 40 -15.66 -19.68 12.10
N PHE A 41 -14.98 -18.56 11.93
CA PHE A 41 -15.62 -17.24 11.86
C PHE A 41 -16.66 -17.15 10.73
N PHE A 42 -16.35 -17.71 9.55
CA PHE A 42 -17.22 -17.64 8.38
C PHE A 42 -18.30 -18.74 8.34
N THR A 43 -18.06 -19.91 8.94
CA THR A 43 -18.94 -21.08 8.74
C THR A 43 -19.58 -21.64 10.01
N ALA A 44 -19.06 -21.34 11.20
CA ALA A 44 -19.58 -21.92 12.43
C ALA A 44 -20.87 -21.21 12.88
N THR A 45 -21.95 -22.00 12.97
CA THR A 45 -23.25 -21.54 13.49
C THR A 45 -23.45 -21.84 14.97
N PHE A 46 -22.51 -22.56 15.59
CA PHE A 46 -22.56 -22.96 17.00
C PHE A 46 -23.90 -23.58 17.43
N ASN A 47 -24.48 -24.43 16.57
CA ASN A 47 -25.81 -25.04 16.74
C ASN A 47 -26.94 -24.04 17.04
N GLY A 48 -26.75 -22.79 16.64
CA GLY A 48 -27.66 -21.69 16.89
C GLY A 48 -28.68 -21.50 15.78
N ASN A 49 -29.10 -20.25 15.61
CA ASN A 49 -30.14 -19.80 14.68
C ASN A 49 -29.68 -19.72 13.21
N GLY A 50 -28.49 -20.21 12.87
CA GLY A 50 -27.97 -20.22 11.50
C GLY A 50 -27.10 -19.01 11.13
N ARG A 51 -26.96 -18.02 12.03
CA ARG A 51 -25.95 -16.96 11.88
C ARG A 51 -24.54 -17.50 12.10
N THR A 52 -23.56 -16.85 11.48
CA THR A 52 -22.12 -16.97 11.76
C THR A 52 -21.58 -15.61 12.19
N CYS A 53 -20.33 -15.52 12.66
CA CYS A 53 -19.73 -14.23 13.00
C CYS A 53 -19.73 -13.28 11.78
N ALA A 54 -19.47 -13.85 10.59
CA ALA A 54 -19.49 -13.15 9.32
C ALA A 54 -20.89 -12.74 8.83
N THR A 55 -21.98 -13.10 9.52
CA THR A 55 -23.30 -12.54 9.21
C THR A 55 -23.35 -11.04 9.54
N CYS A 56 -22.73 -10.63 10.65
CA CYS A 56 -22.73 -9.22 11.10
C CYS A 56 -21.37 -8.54 10.91
N HIS A 57 -20.30 -9.29 10.66
CA HIS A 57 -18.95 -8.74 10.44
C HIS A 57 -18.45 -9.13 9.05
N ARG A 58 -18.90 -8.39 8.03
CA ARG A 58 -18.73 -8.74 6.62
C ARG A 58 -17.34 -8.37 6.14
N ARG A 59 -16.63 -9.31 5.50
CA ARG A 59 -15.25 -9.08 5.03
C ARG A 59 -15.19 -7.94 4.02
N GLU A 60 -16.15 -7.93 3.09
CA GLU A 60 -16.34 -6.93 2.04
C GLU A 60 -16.72 -5.52 2.56
N ARG A 61 -16.84 -5.37 3.89
CA ARG A 61 -17.11 -4.12 4.61
C ARG A 61 -16.12 -3.91 5.75
N SER A 62 -14.87 -4.35 5.59
CA SER A 62 -13.82 -4.22 6.61
C SER A 62 -14.26 -4.78 7.97
N PHE A 63 -15.00 -5.90 7.94
CA PHE A 63 -15.60 -6.56 9.11
C PHE A 63 -16.62 -5.71 9.90
N ALA A 64 -17.19 -4.69 9.30
CA ALA A 64 -18.32 -3.90 9.82
C ALA A 64 -19.65 -4.30 9.16
N LEU A 65 -20.72 -3.55 9.47
CA LEU A 65 -22.03 -3.71 8.86
C LEU A 65 -22.70 -2.34 8.62
N ASP A 66 -22.84 -1.96 7.35
CA ASP A 66 -23.44 -0.68 6.97
C ASP A 66 -24.89 -0.82 6.47
N PRO A 67 -25.78 0.16 6.72
CA PRO A 67 -27.18 0.08 6.30
C PRO A 67 -27.38 0.00 4.79
N ALA A 68 -26.50 0.61 3.99
CA ALA A 68 -26.62 0.59 2.53
C ALA A 68 -26.38 -0.81 1.97
N PHE A 69 -25.48 -1.59 2.58
CA PHE A 69 -25.31 -3.00 2.28
C PHE A 69 -26.48 -3.86 2.78
N ILE A 70 -26.97 -3.64 4.00
CA ILE A 70 -28.07 -4.43 4.57
C ILE A 70 -29.29 -4.43 3.64
N VAL A 71 -29.65 -3.29 3.04
CA VAL A 71 -30.82 -3.20 2.14
C VAL A 71 -30.64 -3.96 0.82
N THR A 72 -29.41 -4.34 0.45
CA THR A 72 -29.14 -5.17 -0.74
C THR A 72 -29.31 -6.67 -0.49
N LEU A 73 -29.36 -7.09 0.79
CA LEU A 73 -29.44 -8.49 1.15
C LEU A 73 -30.83 -9.07 0.89
N PRO A 74 -30.92 -10.33 0.42
CA PRO A 74 -32.21 -11.01 0.27
C PRO A 74 -32.88 -11.20 1.63
N ALA A 75 -34.21 -11.24 1.65
CA ALA A 75 -34.98 -11.48 2.88
C ALA A 75 -34.67 -12.83 3.56
N THR A 76 -34.06 -13.76 2.82
CA THR A 76 -33.61 -15.07 3.32
C THR A 76 -32.21 -15.04 3.94
N ASP A 77 -31.49 -13.92 3.91
CA ASP A 77 -30.16 -13.83 4.54
C ASP A 77 -30.27 -14.08 6.06
N PRO A 78 -29.38 -14.89 6.68
CA PRO A 78 -29.37 -15.14 8.12
C PRO A 78 -29.31 -13.89 9.00
N LEU A 79 -28.92 -12.73 8.46
CA LEU A 79 -29.02 -11.45 9.15
C LEU A 79 -30.47 -11.14 9.57
N PHE A 80 -31.47 -11.57 8.80
CA PHE A 80 -32.90 -11.35 9.08
C PHE A 80 -33.58 -12.55 9.76
N VAL A 81 -32.82 -13.40 10.46
CA VAL A 81 -33.34 -14.62 11.10
C VAL A 81 -34.53 -14.38 12.04
N THR A 82 -34.62 -13.22 12.69
CA THR A 82 -35.77 -12.84 13.53
C THR A 82 -37.08 -12.78 12.75
N ASP A 83 -37.04 -12.51 11.45
CA ASP A 83 -38.23 -12.53 10.59
C ASP A 83 -38.66 -13.95 10.23
N ALA A 84 -37.70 -14.88 10.14
CA ALA A 84 -37.95 -16.27 9.79
C ALA A 84 -38.36 -17.15 10.99
N LEU A 85 -37.91 -16.82 12.21
CA LEU A 85 -38.12 -17.63 13.41
C LEU A 85 -39.02 -16.92 14.44
N PRO A 86 -40.29 -17.35 14.61
CA PRO A 86 -41.20 -16.77 15.60
C PRO A 86 -40.69 -16.84 17.05
N ALA A 87 -39.87 -17.84 17.39
CA ALA A 87 -39.32 -18.01 18.73
C ALA A 87 -38.27 -16.95 19.13
N LEU A 88 -37.86 -16.11 18.17
CA LEU A 88 -36.97 -14.96 18.38
C LEU A 88 -37.73 -13.63 18.56
N ARG A 89 -39.06 -13.70 18.61
CA ARG A 89 -39.96 -12.56 18.82
C ARG A 89 -40.78 -12.74 20.08
N ASP A 90 -41.07 -11.64 20.75
CA ASP A 90 -42.01 -11.55 21.87
C ASP A 90 -43.21 -10.69 21.44
N PRO A 91 -44.34 -11.32 21.06
CA PRO A 91 -45.53 -10.60 20.60
C PRO A 91 -46.11 -9.63 21.65
N ALA A 92 -45.86 -9.86 22.94
CA ALA A 92 -46.34 -9.00 24.02
C ALA A 92 -45.40 -7.82 24.27
N ASN A 93 -44.12 -7.94 23.92
CA ASN A 93 -43.14 -6.88 24.07
C ASN A 93 -42.06 -6.94 22.97
N PRO A 94 -42.27 -6.28 21.82
CA PRO A 94 -41.31 -6.28 20.71
C PRO A 94 -39.92 -5.73 21.06
N SER A 95 -39.77 -5.00 22.17
CA SER A 95 -38.44 -4.59 22.64
C SER A 95 -37.58 -5.78 23.13
N ARG A 96 -38.21 -6.94 23.39
CA ARG A 96 -37.57 -8.19 23.81
C ARG A 96 -37.12 -9.07 22.65
N ASP A 97 -37.56 -8.78 21.43
CA ASP A 97 -37.12 -9.45 20.22
C ASP A 97 -35.59 -9.53 20.14
N LEU A 98 -35.09 -10.58 19.47
CA LEU A 98 -33.65 -10.76 19.26
C LEU A 98 -33.07 -9.56 18.50
N GLU A 99 -33.79 -9.10 17.47
CA GLU A 99 -33.43 -7.92 16.68
C GLU A 99 -34.68 -7.16 16.27
N ASP A 100 -34.51 -5.86 16.00
CA ASP A 100 -35.51 -5.05 15.33
C ASP A 100 -35.13 -4.89 13.86
N THR A 101 -35.76 -5.67 12.98
CA THR A 101 -35.38 -5.68 11.56
C THR A 101 -35.57 -4.32 10.88
N ALA A 102 -36.50 -3.48 11.37
CA ALA A 102 -36.71 -2.14 10.83
C ALA A 102 -35.54 -1.22 11.19
N LEU A 103 -35.10 -1.22 12.45
CA LEU A 103 -33.91 -0.46 12.88
C LEU A 103 -32.62 -1.02 12.28
N LEU A 104 -32.51 -2.34 12.11
CA LEU A 104 -31.38 -2.97 11.45
C LEU A 104 -31.26 -2.51 9.98
N LYS A 105 -32.37 -2.49 9.22
CA LYS A 105 -32.37 -2.01 7.83
C LYS A 105 -32.17 -0.49 7.72
N ALA A 106 -32.80 0.29 8.60
CA ALA A 106 -32.77 1.75 8.51
C ALA A 106 -31.45 2.36 9.03
N ARG A 107 -30.87 1.76 10.07
CA ARG A 107 -29.73 2.33 10.82
C ARG A 107 -28.61 1.34 11.09
N GLY A 108 -28.73 0.07 10.71
CA GLY A 108 -27.68 -0.94 10.96
C GLY A 108 -27.55 -1.31 12.43
N LEU A 109 -28.58 -1.06 13.25
CA LEU A 109 -28.49 -1.25 14.71
C LEU A 109 -28.95 -2.64 15.11
N ILE A 110 -28.09 -3.30 15.90
CA ILE A 110 -28.38 -4.55 16.59
C ILE A 110 -28.76 -4.29 18.04
N ARG A 111 -29.48 -5.23 18.65
CA ARG A 111 -29.83 -5.23 20.08
C ARG A 111 -28.80 -6.01 20.89
N VAL A 112 -28.22 -5.38 21.90
CA VAL A 112 -27.27 -6.04 22.83
C VAL A 112 -27.70 -5.83 24.27
N ARG A 113 -27.82 -6.91 25.04
CA ARG A 113 -28.27 -6.87 26.44
C ARG A 113 -27.09 -7.00 27.41
N VAL A 114 -26.27 -5.96 27.43
CA VAL A 114 -25.06 -5.88 28.28
C VAL A 114 -25.36 -5.78 29.78
N ASP A 115 -26.54 -5.31 30.17
CA ASP A 115 -26.97 -5.21 31.58
C ASP A 115 -27.79 -6.45 32.03
N GLY A 116 -27.73 -7.54 31.27
CA GLY A 116 -28.53 -8.75 31.48
C GLY A 116 -29.84 -8.79 30.67
N PHE A 117 -30.36 -9.99 30.48
CA PHE A 117 -31.47 -10.26 29.55
C PHE A 117 -32.85 -9.75 30.02
N ASP A 118 -32.98 -9.38 31.29
CA ASP A 118 -34.19 -8.79 31.88
C ASP A 118 -34.23 -7.26 31.77
N ARG A 119 -33.16 -6.64 31.27
CA ARG A 119 -33.06 -5.18 31.05
C ARG A 119 -33.28 -4.82 29.58
N PRO A 120 -33.65 -3.55 29.28
CA PRO A 120 -33.72 -3.05 27.92
C PRO A 120 -32.40 -3.27 27.17
N ALA A 121 -32.48 -3.62 25.89
CA ALA A 121 -31.31 -3.75 25.05
C ALA A 121 -30.72 -2.37 24.73
N VAL A 122 -29.40 -2.33 24.60
CA VAL A 122 -28.68 -1.21 24.01
C VAL A 122 -28.68 -1.40 22.50
N LEU A 123 -28.97 -0.34 21.76
CA LEU A 123 -28.91 -0.34 20.30
C LEU A 123 -27.52 0.13 19.88
N ARG A 124 -26.90 -0.59 18.96
CA ARG A 124 -25.62 -0.18 18.38
C ARG A 124 -25.34 -0.84 17.04
N ALA A 125 -24.52 -0.22 16.21
CA ALA A 125 -23.97 -0.81 15.01
C ALA A 125 -22.87 -1.82 15.36
N PRO A 126 -22.74 -2.94 14.63
CA PRO A 126 -21.55 -3.78 14.68
C PRO A 126 -20.32 -2.98 14.18
N PRO A 127 -19.31 -2.70 15.04
CA PRO A 127 -18.13 -2.00 14.59
C PRO A 127 -17.26 -2.91 13.71
N SER A 128 -16.31 -2.31 13.00
CA SER A 128 -15.22 -3.06 12.37
C SER A 128 -14.47 -3.87 13.43
N LEU A 129 -14.02 -5.07 13.05
CA LEU A 129 -13.13 -5.90 13.86
C LEU A 129 -11.65 -5.68 13.56
N GLN A 130 -11.30 -4.78 12.62
CA GLN A 130 -9.90 -4.42 12.39
C GLN A 130 -9.31 -3.80 13.66
N ASN A 131 -8.10 -4.23 13.99
CA ASN A 131 -7.38 -3.87 15.21
C ASN A 131 -8.12 -4.15 16.51
N LEU A 132 -9.18 -4.97 16.51
CA LEU A 132 -9.96 -5.29 17.72
C LEU A 132 -9.04 -5.70 18.87
N ALA A 133 -8.03 -6.54 18.60
CA ALA A 133 -7.07 -7.03 19.58
C ALA A 133 -6.28 -5.93 20.34
N LEU A 134 -6.25 -4.70 19.84
CA LEU A 134 -5.59 -3.53 20.45
C LEU A 134 -6.55 -2.64 21.26
N THR A 135 -7.84 -2.97 21.26
CA THR A 135 -8.90 -2.11 21.82
C THR A 135 -9.39 -2.56 23.19
N ALA A 136 -8.65 -3.44 23.88
CA ALA A 136 -9.04 -3.87 25.22
C ALA A 136 -9.21 -2.68 26.18
N PRO A 137 -10.20 -2.71 27.09
CA PRO A 137 -11.21 -3.76 27.26
C PRO A 137 -12.25 -3.80 26.12
N PHE A 138 -12.68 -5.01 25.76
CA PHE A 138 -13.50 -5.30 24.59
C PHE A 138 -14.99 -5.09 24.83
N GLY A 139 -15.73 -5.01 23.73
CA GLY A 139 -17.15 -4.69 23.68
C GLY A 139 -17.39 -3.19 23.76
N GLY A 140 -18.50 -2.73 23.20
CA GLY A 140 -18.78 -1.28 23.07
C GLY A 140 -18.95 -0.50 24.39
N GLN A 141 -18.84 -1.11 25.57
CA GLN A 141 -18.75 -0.42 26.87
C GLN A 141 -17.54 -0.88 27.69
N GLY A 142 -16.61 -1.65 27.09
CA GLY A 142 -15.41 -2.15 27.76
C GLY A 142 -15.69 -3.21 28.82
N SER A 143 -16.71 -4.04 28.63
CA SER A 143 -17.17 -5.01 29.64
C SER A 143 -16.31 -6.26 29.74
N PHE A 144 -15.40 -6.52 28.79
CA PHE A 144 -14.60 -7.74 28.75
C PHE A 144 -13.11 -7.42 28.76
N THR A 145 -12.35 -8.05 29.66
CA THR A 145 -10.89 -7.82 29.75
C THR A 145 -10.10 -8.68 28.78
N ASN A 146 -10.70 -9.75 28.23
CA ASN A 146 -10.07 -10.65 27.27
C ASN A 146 -10.99 -10.98 26.10
N LEU A 147 -10.38 -11.39 24.98
CA LEU A 147 -11.09 -11.59 23.72
C LEU A 147 -11.94 -12.87 23.71
N ARG A 148 -11.57 -13.88 24.50
CA ARG A 148 -12.30 -15.16 24.57
C ARG A 148 -13.68 -15.00 25.21
N ASP A 149 -13.75 -14.25 26.31
CA ASP A 149 -15.02 -13.95 26.97
C ASP A 149 -15.93 -13.11 26.08
N PHE A 150 -15.35 -12.15 25.34
CA PHE A 150 -16.08 -11.38 24.35
C PHE A 150 -16.68 -12.27 23.24
N ILE A 151 -15.91 -13.22 22.71
CA ILE A 151 -16.39 -14.18 21.69
C ILE A 151 -17.54 -15.03 22.25
N GLN A 152 -17.38 -15.59 23.46
CA GLN A 152 -18.43 -16.41 24.07
C GLN A 152 -19.72 -15.61 24.31
N GLU A 153 -19.61 -14.37 24.76
CA GLU A 153 -20.78 -13.53 24.99
C GLU A 153 -21.43 -13.09 23.68
N ALA A 154 -20.66 -12.86 22.62
CA ALA A 154 -21.23 -12.62 21.29
C ALA A 154 -22.08 -13.81 20.79
N ILE A 155 -21.60 -15.04 21.03
CA ILE A 155 -22.38 -16.25 20.74
C ILE A 155 -23.68 -16.25 21.57
N ARG A 156 -23.59 -16.04 22.89
CA ARG A 156 -24.76 -16.01 23.79
C ARG A 156 -25.79 -14.95 23.41
N GLN A 157 -25.35 -13.78 22.95
CA GLN A 157 -26.21 -12.64 22.59
C GLN A 157 -26.87 -12.78 21.22
N HIS A 158 -26.24 -13.44 20.24
CA HIS A 158 -26.69 -13.33 18.84
C HIS A 158 -27.06 -14.65 18.15
N PHE A 159 -26.64 -15.79 18.69
CA PHE A 159 -26.81 -17.12 18.09
C PHE A 159 -27.98 -17.96 18.62
N PRO A 160 -28.64 -17.67 19.76
CA PRO A 160 -29.73 -18.52 20.24
C PRO A 160 -30.88 -18.67 19.23
N GLN A 161 -31.45 -19.87 19.20
CA GLN A 161 -32.67 -20.21 18.45
C GLN A 161 -33.97 -19.71 19.12
N THR A 162 -33.92 -19.38 20.41
CA THR A 162 -35.05 -18.81 21.16
C THR A 162 -34.59 -17.67 22.07
N LEU A 163 -35.53 -16.82 22.51
CA LEU A 163 -35.26 -15.76 23.49
C LEU A 163 -34.86 -16.27 24.89
N GLN A 164 -34.94 -17.59 25.15
CA GLN A 164 -34.54 -18.18 26.44
C GLN A 164 -33.02 -18.35 26.58
N ARG A 165 -32.32 -18.50 25.45
CA ARG A 165 -30.84 -18.55 25.39
C ARG A 165 -30.22 -19.60 26.32
N VAL A 166 -30.79 -20.79 26.31
CA VAL A 166 -30.30 -21.95 27.06
C VAL A 166 -29.18 -22.63 26.28
N GLU A 167 -27.97 -22.61 26.82
CA GLU A 167 -26.82 -23.32 26.27
C GLU A 167 -27.09 -24.84 26.19
N GLY A 168 -26.63 -25.49 25.11
CA GLY A 168 -26.89 -26.90 24.81
C GLY A 168 -28.26 -27.16 24.17
N ARG A 169 -29.19 -26.20 24.22
CA ARG A 169 -30.51 -26.28 23.59
C ARG A 169 -30.67 -25.28 22.46
N ASP A 170 -30.45 -23.99 22.74
CA ASP A 170 -30.68 -22.91 21.79
C ASP A 170 -29.41 -22.56 20.99
N PHE A 171 -28.23 -22.91 21.51
CA PHE A 171 -26.89 -22.74 20.91
C PHE A 171 -25.88 -23.54 21.74
N ARG A 172 -24.61 -23.63 21.31
CA ARG A 172 -23.48 -24.06 22.15
C ARG A 172 -22.42 -22.97 22.20
N LEU A 173 -21.61 -22.94 23.26
CA LEU A 173 -20.40 -22.12 23.26
C LEU A 173 -19.30 -22.76 22.38
N ALA A 174 -18.32 -21.94 22.01
CA ALA A 174 -17.10 -22.41 21.35
C ALA A 174 -16.24 -23.21 22.34
N THR A 175 -15.60 -24.29 21.87
CA THR A 175 -14.64 -25.07 22.68
C THR A 175 -13.35 -24.29 22.91
N ALA A 176 -12.48 -24.77 23.80
CA ALA A 176 -11.19 -24.13 24.07
C ALA A 176 -10.29 -24.05 22.81
N GLU A 177 -10.31 -25.09 21.97
CA GLU A 177 -9.59 -25.15 20.71
C GLU A 177 -10.17 -24.18 19.68
N GLU A 178 -11.51 -24.15 19.55
CA GLU A 178 -12.21 -23.20 18.68
C GLU A 178 -11.93 -21.74 19.09
N LEU A 179 -11.95 -21.44 20.39
CA LEU A 179 -11.62 -20.12 20.93
C LEU A 179 -10.16 -19.74 20.66
N THR A 180 -9.24 -20.68 20.78
CA THR A 180 -7.82 -20.45 20.50
C THR A 180 -7.61 -20.08 19.03
N ALA A 181 -8.30 -20.78 18.12
CA ALA A 181 -8.24 -20.49 16.70
C ALA A 181 -8.94 -19.15 16.34
N LEU A 182 -10.15 -18.90 16.86
CA LEU A 182 -10.86 -17.64 16.64
C LEU A 182 -10.11 -16.43 17.17
N GLU A 183 -9.49 -16.55 18.35
CA GLU A 183 -8.64 -15.50 18.91
C GLU A 183 -7.42 -15.25 18.02
N ALA A 184 -6.74 -16.29 17.53
CA ALA A 184 -5.62 -16.14 16.62
C ALA A 184 -6.02 -15.37 15.34
N PHE A 185 -7.17 -15.73 14.76
CA PHE A 185 -7.71 -15.01 13.60
C PHE A 185 -8.06 -13.55 13.91
N LEU A 186 -8.78 -13.26 15.00
CA LEU A 186 -9.12 -11.89 15.35
C LEU A 186 -7.89 -11.03 15.69
N ARG A 187 -6.83 -11.65 16.24
CA ARG A 187 -5.54 -11.00 16.48
C ARG A 187 -4.74 -10.76 15.20
N SER A 188 -5.00 -11.53 14.14
CA SER A 188 -4.37 -11.33 12.83
C SER A 188 -5.04 -10.21 12.01
N LEU A 189 -6.24 -9.74 12.40
CA LEU A 189 -6.92 -8.60 11.76
C LEU A 189 -6.26 -7.26 12.13
N ARG A 190 -4.93 -7.15 12.03
CA ARG A 190 -4.18 -5.92 12.32
C ARG A 190 -3.96 -5.08 11.07
N LEU A 191 -4.14 -3.77 11.24
CA LEU A 191 -3.80 -2.74 10.28
C LEU A 191 -3.02 -1.61 10.97
N PRO A 192 -1.76 -1.35 10.59
CA PRO A 192 -0.92 -2.21 9.74
C PRO A 192 -0.55 -3.54 10.45
N PRO A 193 -0.17 -4.59 9.70
CA PRO A 193 0.38 -5.82 10.28
C PRO A 193 1.73 -5.54 10.96
N GLU A 194 1.72 -5.47 12.29
CA GLU A 194 2.84 -5.37 13.25
C GLU A 194 3.96 -4.33 12.96
N GLY A 195 4.09 -3.37 13.89
CA GLY A 195 5.40 -2.74 14.19
C GLY A 195 5.93 -1.68 13.24
N GLN A 196 5.26 -1.36 12.13
CA GLN A 196 5.60 -0.17 11.34
C GLN A 196 4.78 1.04 11.80
N GLU A 197 5.49 2.10 12.16
CA GLU A 197 4.99 3.42 12.55
C GLU A 197 4.32 4.10 11.34
N VAL A 198 3.12 3.63 11.03
CA VAL A 198 2.43 3.90 9.78
C VAL A 198 1.84 5.30 9.68
N LEU A 199 1.71 6.06 10.78
CA LEU A 199 1.20 7.43 10.69
C LEU A 199 2.11 8.36 9.90
N GLU A 200 3.43 8.25 10.03
CA GLU A 200 4.36 9.14 9.34
C GLU A 200 4.49 8.83 7.84
N HIS A 201 4.31 7.56 7.45
CA HIS A 201 4.37 7.13 6.05
C HIS A 201 3.04 7.27 5.29
N LEU A 202 1.91 7.37 6.00
CA LEU A 202 0.59 7.59 5.39
C LEU A 202 0.34 9.07 5.06
N VAL A 203 0.85 9.96 5.90
CA VAL A 203 0.66 11.41 5.73
C VAL A 203 1.62 11.92 4.66
N THR A 204 1.07 12.29 3.50
CA THR A 204 1.85 12.65 2.31
C THR A 204 1.56 14.07 1.80
N THR A 205 0.41 14.64 2.16
CA THR A 205 -0.02 15.97 1.71
C THR A 205 0.08 17.02 2.82
N PRO A 206 0.25 18.31 2.49
CA PRO A 206 0.27 19.38 3.48
C PRO A 206 -1.01 19.45 4.35
N ALA A 207 -2.18 19.12 3.79
CA ALA A 207 -3.44 19.10 4.54
C ALA A 207 -3.47 17.98 5.58
N GLN A 208 -2.99 16.78 5.22
CA GLN A 208 -2.88 15.66 6.16
C GLN A 208 -1.87 15.97 7.29
N HIS A 209 -0.74 16.62 6.99
CA HIS A 209 0.22 17.04 8.04
C HIS A 209 -0.39 18.07 9.00
N ARG A 210 -1.13 19.07 8.49
CA ARG A 210 -1.85 20.02 9.35
C ARG A 210 -2.93 19.32 10.19
N GLY A 211 -3.65 18.39 9.59
CA GLY A 211 -4.65 17.56 10.27
C GLY A 211 -4.05 16.72 11.38
N GLN A 212 -2.92 16.06 11.13
CA GLN A 212 -2.18 15.29 12.13
C GLN A 212 -1.74 16.18 13.29
N ALA A 213 -1.16 17.35 13.00
CA ALA A 213 -0.75 18.31 14.03
C ALA A 213 -1.93 18.82 14.85
N LEU A 214 -3.10 19.05 14.23
CA LEU A 214 -4.33 19.41 14.93
C LEU A 214 -4.82 18.26 15.83
N PHE A 215 -4.80 17.03 15.32
CA PHE A 215 -5.28 15.83 16.00
C PHE A 215 -4.53 15.53 17.29
N PHE A 216 -3.19 15.61 17.24
CA PHE A 216 -2.31 15.45 18.41
C PHE A 216 -2.10 16.76 19.20
N GLY A 217 -2.58 17.88 18.67
CA GLY A 217 -2.44 19.20 19.27
C GLY A 217 -3.50 19.51 20.34
N ALA A 218 -3.22 20.53 21.14
CA ALA A 218 -4.09 20.98 22.23
C ALA A 218 -5.42 21.61 21.77
N GLN A 219 -5.54 21.98 20.47
CA GLN A 219 -6.73 22.65 19.95
C GLN A 219 -7.87 21.68 19.65
N ALA A 220 -7.60 20.59 18.90
CA ALA A 220 -8.64 19.61 18.54
C ALA A 220 -8.80 18.52 19.61
N LYS A 221 -7.75 18.25 20.41
CA LYS A 221 -7.77 17.34 21.57
C LYS A 221 -8.18 15.90 21.25
N CYS A 222 -8.18 15.51 19.97
CA CYS A 222 -8.65 14.20 19.51
C CYS A 222 -7.86 13.07 20.17
N ALA A 223 -6.53 13.24 20.26
CA ALA A 223 -5.62 12.28 20.89
C ALA A 223 -5.83 12.09 22.40
N GLN A 224 -6.63 12.92 23.08
CA GLN A 224 -6.97 12.68 24.49
C GLN A 224 -7.83 11.43 24.68
N CYS A 225 -8.62 11.04 23.67
CA CYS A 225 -9.39 9.80 23.66
C CYS A 225 -8.87 8.82 22.60
N HIS A 226 -8.33 9.33 21.49
CA HIS A 226 -7.89 8.55 20.33
C HIS A 226 -6.35 8.50 20.21
N GLY A 227 -5.68 8.03 21.25
CA GLY A 227 -4.24 7.84 21.31
C GLY A 227 -3.80 6.38 21.12
N GLY A 228 -2.48 6.17 21.22
CA GLY A 228 -1.84 4.86 21.13
C GLY A 228 -1.84 4.26 19.72
N PRO A 229 -1.30 3.03 19.54
CA PRO A 229 -1.04 2.44 18.23
C PRO A 229 -2.29 2.20 17.38
N SER A 230 -3.47 2.07 18.00
CA SER A 230 -4.76 1.88 17.30
C SER A 230 -5.63 3.13 17.29
N LEU A 231 -5.14 4.27 17.79
CA LEU A 231 -5.90 5.52 17.95
C LEU A 231 -7.25 5.32 18.68
N SER A 232 -7.22 4.52 19.74
CA SER A 232 -8.40 4.15 20.54
C SER A 232 -8.15 4.22 22.04
N ALA A 233 -6.96 4.65 22.47
CA ALA A 233 -6.59 4.71 23.87
C ALA A 233 -6.69 6.15 24.38
N ALA A 234 -7.38 6.33 25.50
CA ALA A 234 -7.43 7.59 26.18
C ALA A 234 -6.07 7.92 26.81
N SER A 235 -5.79 9.21 26.90
CA SER A 235 -4.67 9.76 27.66
C SER A 235 -4.74 9.34 29.12
N LEU A 236 -3.60 9.39 29.82
CA LEU A 236 -3.54 9.04 31.23
C LEU A 236 -4.33 10.00 32.12
N ALA A 237 -4.48 11.26 31.72
CA ALA A 237 -5.34 12.22 32.40
C ALA A 237 -6.81 11.77 32.46
N LEU A 238 -7.23 10.92 31.51
CA LEU A 238 -8.55 10.30 31.46
C LEU A 238 -8.54 8.85 31.97
N GLY A 239 -7.44 8.40 32.57
CA GLY A 239 -7.28 7.09 33.17
C GLY A 239 -6.67 6.02 32.26
N GLY A 240 -6.16 6.37 31.07
CA GLY A 240 -5.38 5.47 30.21
C GLY A 240 -6.16 4.33 29.54
N GLY A 241 -5.58 3.75 28.48
CA GLY A 241 -6.14 2.60 27.77
C GLY A 241 -7.46 2.91 27.04
N ASN A 242 -8.12 1.90 26.46
CA ASN A 242 -9.44 2.13 25.87
C ASN A 242 -10.48 2.38 26.96
N ARG A 243 -11.29 3.43 26.80
CA ARG A 243 -12.32 3.81 27.76
C ARG A 243 -13.60 4.22 27.07
N ALA A 244 -14.69 4.10 27.82
CA ALA A 244 -16.02 4.47 27.38
C ALA A 244 -16.33 5.94 27.71
N PHE A 245 -16.77 6.70 26.71
CA PHE A 245 -17.17 8.09 26.86
C PHE A 245 -18.60 8.33 26.37
N ASN A 246 -19.31 9.23 27.06
CA ASN A 246 -20.59 9.74 26.58
C ASN A 246 -20.35 11.08 25.87
N THR A 247 -20.34 11.04 24.54
CA THR A 247 -20.11 12.20 23.67
C THR A 247 -21.34 13.07 23.47
N GLY A 248 -22.50 12.69 24.01
CA GLY A 248 -23.77 13.39 23.79
C GLY A 248 -24.40 13.13 22.41
N VAL A 249 -23.85 12.23 21.58
CA VAL A 249 -24.40 11.96 20.24
C VAL A 249 -25.85 11.46 20.28
N ILE A 250 -26.24 10.79 21.37
CA ILE A 250 -27.62 10.34 21.60
C ILE A 250 -28.60 11.50 21.83
N ASP A 251 -28.10 12.65 22.25
CA ASP A 251 -28.91 13.84 22.55
C ASP A 251 -29.27 14.65 21.30
N LEU A 252 -28.80 14.26 20.12
CA LEU A 252 -29.23 14.82 18.83
C LEU A 252 -30.70 14.50 18.55
N GLU A 253 -31.46 15.46 17.99
CA GLU A 253 -32.90 15.30 17.71
C GLU A 253 -33.20 14.09 16.82
N LYS A 254 -32.37 13.83 15.81
CA LYS A 254 -32.47 12.66 14.92
C LYS A 254 -32.44 11.32 15.65
N ASN A 255 -31.94 11.28 16.88
CA ASN A 255 -31.84 10.09 17.71
C ASN A 255 -32.96 9.99 18.78
N ALA A 256 -33.99 10.85 18.71
CA ALA A 256 -35.08 10.87 19.69
C ALA A 256 -35.71 9.49 19.95
N ALA A 257 -35.87 8.66 18.92
CA ALA A 257 -36.42 7.31 19.02
C ALA A 257 -35.47 6.32 19.73
N LEU A 258 -34.17 6.61 19.79
CA LEU A 258 -33.14 5.76 20.42
C LEU A 258 -32.85 6.17 21.87
N ARG A 259 -33.16 7.41 22.27
CA ARG A 259 -32.79 7.99 23.58
C ARG A 259 -33.20 7.13 24.76
N ALA A 260 -34.39 6.52 24.73
CA ALA A 260 -34.87 5.69 25.83
C ALA A 260 -33.97 4.48 26.13
N ALA A 261 -33.26 3.96 25.12
CA ALA A 261 -32.37 2.79 25.24
C ALA A 261 -30.92 3.16 25.61
N GLU A 262 -30.48 4.37 25.25
CA GLU A 262 -29.07 4.77 25.28
C GLU A 262 -28.77 5.99 26.18
N ALA A 263 -29.78 6.64 26.76
CA ALA A 263 -29.59 7.84 27.57
C ALA A 263 -28.58 7.61 28.72
N GLY A 264 -27.62 8.54 28.83
CA GLY A 264 -26.59 8.51 29.85
C GLY A 264 -25.49 7.45 29.66
N ARG A 265 -25.57 6.62 28.61
CA ARG A 265 -24.55 5.60 28.36
C ARG A 265 -23.28 6.17 27.76
N ALA A 266 -22.18 5.50 28.07
CA ALA A 266 -20.86 5.76 27.50
C ALA A 266 -20.47 4.57 26.61
N PHE A 267 -19.71 4.85 25.55
CA PHE A 267 -19.26 3.83 24.61
C PHE A 267 -17.74 3.86 24.45
N SER A 268 -17.13 2.68 24.38
CA SER A 268 -15.68 2.52 24.18
C SER A 268 -15.21 3.24 22.93
N THR A 269 -14.01 3.82 23.02
CA THR A 269 -13.43 4.58 21.92
C THR A 269 -13.03 3.60 20.79
N PRO A 270 -13.58 3.72 19.57
CA PRO A 270 -13.22 2.82 18.48
C PRO A 270 -11.82 3.13 17.95
N SER A 271 -11.19 2.17 17.26
CA SER A 271 -10.00 2.44 16.47
C SER A 271 -10.33 3.39 15.32
N LEU A 272 -9.45 4.35 15.07
CA LEU A 272 -9.56 5.25 13.90
C LEU A 272 -8.74 4.76 12.69
N LEU A 273 -8.04 3.64 12.81
CA LEU A 273 -7.38 3.04 11.66
C LEU A 273 -8.43 2.37 10.76
N GLY A 274 -8.36 2.63 9.47
CA GLY A 274 -9.35 2.23 8.47
C GLY A 274 -10.63 3.07 8.49
N ILE A 275 -10.68 4.19 9.23
CA ILE A 275 -11.92 4.95 9.46
C ILE A 275 -12.62 5.44 8.19
N ARG A 276 -11.88 5.67 7.10
CA ARG A 276 -12.45 6.02 5.79
C ARG A 276 -13.54 5.03 5.32
N HIS A 277 -13.40 3.75 5.68
CA HIS A 277 -14.26 2.66 5.21
C HIS A 277 -15.32 2.24 6.23
N SER A 278 -15.45 2.95 7.36
CA SER A 278 -16.34 2.57 8.47
C SER A 278 -17.62 3.39 8.54
N ALA A 279 -17.93 4.19 7.51
CA ALA A 279 -19.19 4.90 7.43
C ALA A 279 -20.39 3.91 7.45
N PRO A 280 -21.52 4.26 8.11
CA PRO A 280 -21.77 5.47 8.90
C PRO A 280 -21.10 5.47 10.28
N PHE A 281 -21.01 6.65 10.90
CA PHE A 281 -20.18 6.87 12.10
C PHE A 281 -20.98 6.92 13.41
N PHE A 282 -20.24 6.72 14.52
CA PHE A 282 -20.70 6.50 15.90
C PHE A 282 -21.39 5.16 16.12
N HIS A 283 -21.52 4.77 17.38
CA HIS A 283 -22.14 3.50 17.77
C HIS A 283 -23.58 3.35 17.29
N ASN A 284 -24.26 4.43 16.89
CA ASN A 284 -25.64 4.40 16.43
C ASN A 284 -25.82 4.88 14.97
N ASN A 285 -24.74 4.93 14.17
CA ASN A 285 -24.75 5.32 12.75
C ASN A 285 -25.42 6.69 12.52
N SER A 286 -25.09 7.67 13.36
CA SER A 286 -25.71 8.99 13.34
C SER A 286 -25.30 9.85 12.16
N PHE A 287 -24.10 9.67 11.63
CA PHE A 287 -23.53 10.53 10.60
C PHE A 287 -23.10 9.68 9.41
N ALA A 288 -23.52 10.07 8.21
CA ALA A 288 -23.19 9.33 6.99
C ALA A 288 -21.76 9.62 6.50
N THR A 289 -21.23 10.81 6.80
CA THR A 289 -19.91 11.25 6.32
C THR A 289 -18.94 11.47 7.48
N LEU A 290 -17.65 11.28 7.20
CA LEU A 290 -16.59 11.47 8.17
C LEU A 290 -16.50 12.95 8.58
N ARG A 291 -16.69 13.86 7.62
CA ARG A 291 -16.73 15.30 7.87
C ARG A 291 -17.84 15.70 8.85
N ASP A 292 -19.05 15.15 8.70
CA ASP A 292 -20.13 15.45 9.66
C ASP A 292 -19.82 14.89 11.05
N ALA A 293 -19.18 13.71 11.12
CA ALA A 293 -18.77 13.10 12.37
C ALA A 293 -17.69 13.92 13.10
N VAL A 294 -16.71 14.46 12.37
CA VAL A 294 -15.69 15.38 12.95
C VAL A 294 -16.34 16.70 13.36
N THR A 295 -17.22 17.25 12.52
CA THR A 295 -17.93 18.51 12.79
C THR A 295 -18.78 18.44 14.06
N PHE A 296 -19.34 17.27 14.38
CA PHE A 296 -20.09 17.07 15.62
C PHE A 296 -19.29 17.43 16.89
N TYR A 297 -17.99 17.18 16.93
CA TYR A 297 -17.17 17.54 18.09
C TYR A 297 -17.04 19.07 18.28
N ASN A 298 -17.33 19.86 17.24
CA ASN A 298 -17.38 21.33 17.29
C ASN A 298 -18.77 21.87 17.74
N SER A 299 -19.76 20.99 17.96
CA SER A 299 -21.16 21.37 18.21
C SER A 299 -21.44 21.75 19.66
N PRO A 300 -22.51 22.54 19.93
CA PRO A 300 -23.00 22.78 21.28
C PRO A 300 -23.37 21.49 22.03
N GLU A 301 -23.90 20.48 21.34
CA GLU A 301 -24.30 19.20 21.93
C GLU A 301 -23.10 18.43 22.48
N PHE A 302 -22.00 18.34 21.71
CA PHE A 302 -20.77 17.76 22.23
C PHE A 302 -20.21 18.61 23.38
N ASN A 303 -20.16 19.94 23.22
CA ASN A 303 -19.58 20.84 24.22
C ASN A 303 -20.37 20.87 25.55
N ALA A 304 -21.63 20.43 25.55
CA ALA A 304 -22.44 20.24 26.75
C ALA A 304 -22.41 18.79 27.29
N SER A 305 -21.71 17.87 26.62
CA SER A 305 -21.70 16.44 26.95
C SER A 305 -20.80 16.09 28.15
N PRO A 306 -21.02 14.94 28.81
CA PRO A 306 -20.13 14.46 29.87
C PRO A 306 -18.68 14.24 29.42
N ALA A 307 -18.44 13.94 28.14
CA ALA A 307 -17.09 13.84 27.60
C ALA A 307 -16.40 15.22 27.57
N ALA A 308 -17.10 16.26 27.09
CA ALA A 308 -16.55 17.62 27.06
C ALA A 308 -16.28 18.21 28.46
N VAL A 309 -16.97 17.74 29.51
CA VAL A 309 -16.61 18.09 30.90
C VAL A 309 -15.21 17.58 31.26
N GLN A 310 -14.77 16.46 30.67
CA GLN A 310 -13.46 15.86 30.95
C GLN A 310 -12.35 16.45 30.06
N VAL A 311 -12.61 16.64 28.76
CA VAL A 311 -11.60 17.12 27.79
C VAL A 311 -11.66 18.63 27.53
N GLY A 312 -12.69 19.31 28.03
CA GLY A 312 -13.00 20.70 27.75
C GLY A 312 -13.64 20.89 26.37
N THR A 313 -14.10 22.10 26.09
CA THR A 313 -14.75 22.42 24.82
C THR A 313 -13.78 22.34 23.65
N ILE A 314 -14.31 22.01 22.47
CA ILE A 314 -13.60 22.01 21.19
C ILE A 314 -14.21 23.11 20.32
N THR A 315 -13.33 23.92 19.72
CA THR A 315 -13.73 24.99 18.79
C THR A 315 -12.72 25.05 17.65
N LEU A 316 -13.18 24.70 16.44
CA LEU A 316 -12.39 24.58 15.22
C LEU A 316 -13.01 25.37 14.09
N ALA A 317 -12.18 25.97 13.25
CA ALA A 317 -12.61 26.58 11.99
C ALA A 317 -12.86 25.51 10.91
N SER A 318 -13.61 25.86 9.86
CA SER A 318 -14.04 24.90 8.82
C SER A 318 -12.88 24.24 8.09
N ASP A 319 -11.82 24.99 7.83
CA ASP A 319 -10.56 24.55 7.22
C ASP A 319 -9.77 23.59 8.13
N GLN A 320 -9.77 23.85 9.44
CA GLN A 320 -9.19 22.92 10.42
C GLN A 320 -9.95 21.59 10.49
N ILE A 321 -11.27 21.62 10.28
CA ILE A 321 -12.08 20.40 10.15
C ILE A 321 -11.74 19.68 8.84
N ASP A 322 -11.55 20.39 7.72
CA ASP A 322 -11.09 19.80 6.45
C ASP A 322 -9.72 19.12 6.60
N ASP A 323 -8.77 19.78 7.25
CA ASP A 323 -7.44 19.23 7.51
C ASP A 323 -7.51 17.96 8.38
N LEU A 324 -8.32 17.96 9.46
CA LEU A 324 -8.54 16.77 10.30
C LEU A 324 -9.16 15.62 9.51
N VAL A 325 -10.15 15.89 8.65
CA VAL A 325 -10.75 14.88 7.79
C VAL A 325 -9.72 14.31 6.83
N ALA A 326 -8.89 15.15 6.19
CA ALA A 326 -7.83 14.70 5.30
C ALA A 326 -6.85 13.75 6.01
N PHE A 327 -6.46 14.07 7.26
CA PHE A 327 -5.64 13.17 8.07
C PHE A 327 -6.36 11.85 8.38
N LEU A 328 -7.61 11.88 8.83
CA LEU A 328 -8.35 10.68 9.17
C LEU A 328 -8.61 9.77 7.96
N GLU A 329 -8.84 10.35 6.78
CA GLU A 329 -9.03 9.60 5.53
C GLU A 329 -7.79 8.82 5.11
N VAL A 330 -6.59 9.30 5.47
CA VAL A 330 -5.34 8.62 5.10
C VAL A 330 -4.96 7.51 6.07
N LEU A 331 -5.69 7.31 7.17
CA LEU A 331 -5.46 6.23 8.13
C LEU A 331 -5.85 4.83 7.59
N THR A 332 -5.80 4.63 6.28
CA THR A 332 -6.13 3.39 5.56
C THR A 332 -4.84 2.70 5.08
N CYS A 333 -4.94 1.51 4.49
CA CYS A 333 -3.76 0.90 3.90
C CYS A 333 -3.31 1.69 2.64
N PRO A 334 -1.99 1.80 2.34
CA PRO A 334 -1.48 2.45 1.12
C PRO A 334 -1.95 1.88 -0.23
N HIS A 335 -2.72 0.79 -0.25
CA HIS A 335 -3.21 0.15 -1.48
C HIS A 335 -4.72 0.24 -1.70
N ASP A 336 -5.44 1.01 -0.88
CA ASP A 336 -6.88 1.25 -1.06
C ASP A 336 -7.10 2.40 -2.04
N GLY A 337 -6.73 2.14 -3.30
CA GLY A 337 -7.17 2.93 -4.45
C GLY A 337 -8.70 2.88 -4.54
N ASP A 338 -9.31 4.04 -4.75
CA ASP A 338 -10.74 4.26 -4.84
C ASP A 338 -11.39 3.29 -5.84
N VAL A 339 -12.11 2.27 -5.36
CA VAL A 339 -12.67 1.19 -6.21
C VAL A 339 -13.84 1.66 -7.10
N ASN A 340 -14.10 2.97 -7.17
CA ASN A 340 -15.20 3.54 -7.96
C ASN A 340 -14.80 4.62 -8.96
N GLN A 341 -13.51 4.95 -9.16
CA GLN A 341 -13.10 5.80 -10.29
C GLN A 341 -11.84 5.23 -10.96
N ASP A 342 -11.97 4.95 -12.26
CA ASP A 342 -10.98 4.41 -13.21
C ASP A 342 -10.54 2.93 -13.07
N ARG A 343 -11.23 2.06 -13.83
CA ARG A 343 -10.65 0.78 -14.28
C ARG A 343 -9.92 0.96 -15.60
N GLN A 344 -8.62 1.22 -15.52
CA GLN A 344 -7.65 0.64 -16.45
C GLN A 344 -6.84 -0.40 -15.68
N HIS A 345 -6.99 -1.67 -16.05
CA HIS A 345 -6.25 -2.79 -15.45
C HIS A 345 -4.80 -2.77 -15.92
N THR A 346 -3.83 -2.96 -15.02
CA THR A 346 -2.40 -3.04 -15.37
C THR A 346 -1.87 -4.49 -15.26
N PRO A 347 -0.82 -4.86 -16.03
CA PRO A 347 -0.25 -6.20 -16.04
C PRO A 347 0.27 -6.77 -14.70
N GLY A 348 0.51 -5.91 -13.71
CA GLY A 348 1.01 -6.31 -12.38
C GLY A 348 -0.01 -7.13 -11.57
N ASP A 349 -1.30 -6.90 -11.79
CA ASP A 349 -2.39 -7.60 -11.09
C ASP A 349 -2.47 -9.09 -11.48
N ALA A 350 -1.96 -9.43 -12.67
CA ALA A 350 -2.07 -10.76 -13.24
C ALA A 350 -0.98 -11.72 -12.71
N LEU A 351 0.21 -11.20 -12.36
CA LEU A 351 1.36 -12.00 -11.89
C LEU A 351 1.14 -12.56 -10.46
N LEU A 352 0.37 -11.85 -9.64
CA LEU A 352 -0.01 -12.25 -8.29
C LEU A 352 -0.95 -13.48 -8.26
N VAL A 353 -1.81 -13.61 -9.27
CA VAL A 353 -2.76 -14.74 -9.39
C VAL A 353 -2.03 -16.05 -9.72
N LEU A 354 -0.95 -16.00 -10.51
CA LEU A 354 -0.14 -17.17 -10.84
C LEU A 354 0.75 -17.65 -9.68
N GLN A 355 1.22 -16.75 -8.81
CA GLN A 355 2.01 -17.13 -7.63
C GLN A 355 1.16 -17.85 -6.56
N HIS A 356 -0.14 -17.52 -6.46
CA HIS A 356 -1.06 -18.15 -5.50
C HIS A 356 -1.36 -19.63 -5.82
N PHE A 357 -1.26 -20.04 -7.08
CA PHE A 357 -1.55 -21.42 -7.52
C PHE A 357 -0.41 -22.42 -7.33
N PHE A 358 0.85 -21.95 -7.26
CA PHE A 358 2.03 -22.82 -7.24
C PHE A 358 2.79 -22.84 -5.90
N ASN A 359 2.43 -22.01 -4.91
CA ASN A 359 3.10 -22.00 -3.61
C ASN A 359 2.16 -21.62 -2.43
N PRO A 360 1.55 -22.60 -1.73
CA PRO A 360 0.62 -22.31 -0.63
C PRO A 360 1.31 -21.76 0.64
N ALA A 361 2.64 -21.72 0.70
CA ALA A 361 3.41 -21.17 1.83
C ALA A 361 3.88 -19.72 1.61
N ALA A 362 3.59 -19.10 0.46
CA ALA A 362 3.99 -17.72 0.17
C ALA A 362 2.84 -16.69 0.32
N GLY A 363 1.69 -17.11 0.87
CA GLY A 363 0.45 -16.34 0.88
C GLY A 363 0.23 -15.40 2.07
N LEU A 364 1.27 -15.04 2.85
CA LEU A 364 1.11 -14.30 4.11
C LEU A 364 2.04 -13.10 4.28
N LEU A 365 2.38 -12.42 3.17
CA LEU A 365 2.93 -11.08 3.25
C LEU A 365 1.83 -10.03 3.02
N THR A 366 1.47 -9.39 4.13
CA THR A 366 0.60 -8.20 4.28
C THR A 366 -0.91 -8.43 4.19
N THR A 367 -1.60 -8.17 5.31
CA THR A 367 -3.07 -8.09 5.43
C THR A 367 -3.72 -7.09 4.47
N CYS A 368 -2.94 -6.23 3.81
CA CYS A 368 -3.43 -5.31 2.80
C CYS A 368 -3.77 -5.95 1.44
N GLN A 369 -3.21 -7.12 1.09
CA GLN A 369 -3.53 -7.77 -0.19
C GLN A 369 -4.83 -8.58 -0.17
N GLN A 370 -5.40 -8.86 1.02
CA GLN A 370 -6.61 -9.67 1.16
C GLN A 370 -7.94 -8.90 0.94
N GLU A 371 -7.90 -7.57 0.79
CA GLU A 371 -9.09 -6.75 0.54
C GLU A 371 -9.56 -6.76 -0.94
N ARG A 372 -8.77 -7.34 -1.86
CA ARG A 372 -9.23 -7.69 -3.22
C ARG A 372 -9.97 -9.03 -3.19
N GLY A 373 -11.29 -9.00 -3.21
CA GLY A 373 -12.14 -10.19 -3.22
C GLY A 373 -12.03 -11.07 -4.47
N ASP A 374 -10.96 -11.85 -4.59
CA ASP A 374 -10.82 -12.89 -5.62
C ASP A 374 -10.42 -14.25 -5.02
N VAL A 375 -11.36 -14.93 -4.35
CA VAL A 375 -11.44 -16.40 -4.35
C VAL A 375 -12.91 -16.83 -4.35
N LEU A 376 -13.41 -17.08 -5.55
CA LEU A 376 -14.37 -18.14 -5.90
C LEU A 376 -15.56 -18.35 -4.95
N ALA A 377 -16.68 -17.68 -5.25
CA ALA A 377 -17.99 -18.23 -4.87
C ALA A 377 -18.20 -19.59 -5.61
N PRO A 378 -18.75 -20.63 -4.96
CA PRO A 378 -19.04 -21.89 -5.62
C PRO A 378 -20.20 -21.68 -6.61
N GLY A 379 -19.88 -21.61 -7.91
CA GLY A 379 -20.87 -21.54 -8.98
C GLY A 379 -20.49 -20.75 -10.25
N SER A 380 -19.30 -20.14 -10.35
CA SER A 380 -18.96 -19.26 -11.49
C SER A 380 -18.47 -19.97 -12.76
N GLY A 381 -18.32 -21.30 -12.78
CA GLY A 381 -18.03 -22.04 -14.01
C GLY A 381 -16.71 -21.70 -14.73
N LEU A 382 -15.82 -20.90 -14.12
CA LEU A 382 -14.53 -20.54 -14.69
C LEU A 382 -13.51 -21.65 -14.47
N THR A 383 -12.94 -22.14 -15.56
CA THR A 383 -11.93 -23.20 -15.60
C THR A 383 -10.51 -22.59 -15.61
N PRO A 384 -9.46 -23.37 -15.31
CA PRO A 384 -8.06 -22.90 -15.38
C PRO A 384 -7.66 -22.30 -16.75
N ALA A 385 -8.36 -22.66 -17.82
CA ALA A 385 -8.16 -22.09 -19.16
C ALA A 385 -8.68 -20.64 -19.27
N ASP A 386 -9.74 -20.31 -18.54
CA ASP A 386 -10.35 -18.97 -18.56
C ASP A 386 -9.51 -17.94 -17.79
N ALA A 387 -8.81 -18.37 -16.73
CA ALA A 387 -7.90 -17.53 -15.94
C ALA A 387 -6.61 -17.17 -16.69
N LEU A 388 -6.07 -18.11 -17.48
CA LEU A 388 -4.89 -17.86 -18.33
C LEU A 388 -5.20 -16.88 -19.47
N CYS A 389 -6.46 -16.85 -19.90
CA CYS A 389 -6.94 -15.99 -20.98
C CYS A 389 -7.00 -14.51 -20.60
N ILE A 390 -7.46 -14.25 -19.37
CA ILE A 390 -7.56 -12.90 -18.80
C ILE A 390 -6.14 -12.34 -18.54
N PHE A 391 -5.21 -13.20 -18.12
CA PHE A 391 -3.80 -12.85 -17.90
C PHE A 391 -3.10 -12.36 -19.18
N GLN A 392 -3.36 -13.00 -20.33
CA GLN A 392 -2.76 -12.63 -21.62
C GLN A 392 -3.34 -11.33 -22.20
N GLN A 393 -4.64 -11.10 -22.03
CA GLN A 393 -5.28 -9.83 -22.43
C GLN A 393 -4.77 -8.63 -21.62
N ALA A 394 -4.44 -8.82 -20.34
CA ALA A 394 -3.92 -7.76 -19.48
C ALA A 394 -2.47 -7.32 -19.84
N LEU A 395 -1.71 -8.17 -20.56
CA LEU A 395 -0.35 -7.89 -21.01
C LEU A 395 -0.27 -7.24 -22.40
N GLY A 396 -1.40 -6.91 -23.02
CA GLY A 396 -1.43 -6.39 -24.40
C GLY A 396 -1.05 -7.44 -25.47
N LEU A 397 -1.01 -8.72 -25.10
CA LEU A 397 -0.77 -9.83 -26.01
C LEU A 397 -2.10 -10.20 -26.71
N PRO A 398 -2.15 -10.37 -28.05
CA PRO A 398 -3.41 -10.64 -28.72
C PRO A 398 -3.92 -12.06 -28.43
N SER A 399 -4.97 -12.13 -27.61
CA SER A 399 -6.04 -13.15 -27.49
C SER A 399 -5.73 -14.65 -27.54
N CYS A 400 -6.32 -15.36 -26.58
CA CYS A 400 -6.67 -16.78 -26.64
C CYS A 400 -7.17 -17.26 -28.00
N PHE A 401 -6.33 -18.04 -28.66
CA PHE A 401 -6.74 -19.15 -29.48
C PHE A 401 -5.94 -20.38 -29.01
N ALA A 402 -6.62 -21.31 -28.34
CA ALA A 402 -6.15 -22.68 -28.36
C ALA A 402 -6.17 -23.14 -29.83
N ALA A 403 -5.02 -23.61 -30.30
CA ALA A 403 -4.68 -24.00 -31.67
C ALA A 403 -4.61 -22.82 -32.67
N LEU A 404 -3.38 -22.32 -32.92
CA LEU A 404 -2.84 -21.85 -34.23
C LEU A 404 -1.47 -21.13 -34.12
N ALA A 405 -0.64 -21.40 -33.10
CA ALA A 405 0.73 -20.86 -33.01
C ALA A 405 1.67 -21.30 -34.16
N ASP A 406 1.24 -22.20 -35.04
CA ASP A 406 1.99 -22.62 -36.23
C ASP A 406 1.80 -21.69 -37.46
N THR A 407 1.18 -20.50 -37.31
CA THR A 407 0.72 -19.73 -38.48
C THR A 407 1.05 -18.24 -38.56
N VAL A 408 1.78 -17.64 -37.60
CA VAL A 408 2.21 -16.23 -37.74
C VAL A 408 3.67 -16.18 -38.22
N PRO A 409 3.93 -15.57 -39.39
CA PRO A 409 5.30 -15.45 -39.89
C PRO A 409 6.07 -14.35 -39.18
N THR A 410 7.32 -14.62 -38.84
CA THR A 410 8.26 -13.66 -38.23
C THR A 410 9.51 -13.44 -39.07
N GLN A 411 9.72 -14.28 -40.10
CA GLN A 411 10.77 -14.11 -41.09
C GLN A 411 10.22 -14.27 -42.51
N LEU A 412 10.65 -13.40 -43.43
CA LEU A 412 10.36 -13.45 -44.86
C LEU A 412 11.68 -13.37 -45.64
N THR A 413 11.94 -14.36 -46.49
CA THR A 413 13.06 -14.31 -47.46
C THR A 413 12.55 -14.42 -48.89
N ALA A 414 13.29 -13.83 -49.84
CA ALA A 414 12.94 -13.85 -51.26
C ALA A 414 14.16 -14.15 -52.14
N GLN A 415 13.99 -14.91 -53.22
CA GLN A 415 15.06 -15.32 -54.14
C GLN A 415 14.56 -15.59 -55.57
N VAL A 416 15.49 -15.69 -56.54
CA VAL A 416 15.21 -16.18 -57.90
C VAL A 416 15.58 -17.67 -57.98
N CYS A 417 14.64 -18.51 -58.41
CA CYS A 417 14.80 -19.95 -58.45
C CYS A 417 15.63 -20.42 -59.68
N GLY A 418 16.61 -21.32 -59.48
CA GLY A 418 17.22 -22.12 -60.56
C GLY A 418 18.59 -21.69 -61.12
N SER A 419 19.20 -20.59 -60.66
CA SER A 419 20.54 -20.21 -61.15
C SER A 419 21.47 -19.56 -60.12
N GLY A 420 20.96 -19.13 -58.96
CA GLY A 420 21.75 -18.33 -58.01
C GLY A 420 22.32 -17.04 -58.62
N ARG A 421 21.84 -16.63 -59.79
CA ARG A 421 22.30 -15.45 -60.52
C ARG A 421 21.12 -14.53 -60.82
N CYS A 422 21.21 -13.31 -60.34
CA CYS A 422 20.21 -12.25 -60.52
C CYS A 422 20.28 -11.57 -61.90
N THR A 423 20.92 -12.19 -62.91
CA THR A 423 21.08 -11.63 -64.26
C THR A 423 20.38 -12.50 -65.30
N SER A 424 19.60 -11.87 -66.19
CA SER A 424 18.82 -12.56 -67.23
C SER A 424 18.71 -11.73 -68.51
N PRO A 425 18.72 -12.34 -69.72
CA PRO A 425 18.39 -11.62 -70.95
C PRO A 425 16.93 -11.14 -70.95
N VAL A 426 16.69 -9.94 -71.48
CA VAL A 426 15.32 -9.43 -71.74
C VAL A 426 14.50 -10.48 -72.52
N GLY A 427 13.25 -10.68 -72.09
CA GLY A 427 12.32 -11.66 -72.66
C GLY A 427 12.44 -13.08 -72.09
N THR A 428 13.39 -13.34 -71.19
CA THR A 428 13.54 -14.66 -70.53
C THR A 428 12.69 -14.72 -69.26
N PRO A 429 11.76 -15.68 -69.11
CA PRO A 429 10.96 -15.84 -67.91
C PRO A 429 11.82 -16.20 -66.69
N LEU A 430 11.55 -15.54 -65.56
CA LEU A 430 12.17 -15.79 -64.26
C LEU A 430 11.11 -16.23 -63.26
N THR A 431 11.50 -17.11 -62.33
CA THR A 431 10.65 -17.54 -61.22
C THR A 431 11.14 -16.91 -59.92
N LEU A 432 10.32 -16.02 -59.36
CA LEU A 432 10.51 -15.43 -58.05
C LEU A 432 9.94 -16.36 -56.99
N GLU A 433 10.60 -16.42 -55.84
CA GLU A 433 10.22 -17.25 -54.71
C GLU A 433 10.28 -16.45 -53.42
N ALA A 434 9.27 -16.62 -52.59
CA ALA A 434 9.20 -16.10 -51.24
C ALA A 434 9.04 -17.27 -50.26
N GLN A 435 9.70 -17.18 -49.11
CA GLN A 435 9.66 -18.18 -48.04
C GLN A 435 9.36 -17.49 -46.71
N LEU A 436 8.23 -17.85 -46.11
CA LEU A 436 7.79 -17.39 -44.78
C LEU A 436 8.11 -18.44 -43.73
N ARG A 437 8.67 -17.98 -42.60
CA ARG A 437 8.98 -18.81 -41.42
C ARG A 437 8.50 -18.14 -40.14
N ASN A 438 8.18 -18.94 -39.11
CA ASN A 438 7.89 -18.48 -37.75
C ASN A 438 9.19 -18.41 -36.91
N ASP A 439 9.06 -18.07 -35.62
CA ASP A 439 10.21 -17.93 -34.69
C ASP A 439 10.95 -19.23 -34.43
N THR A 440 10.32 -20.39 -34.67
CA THR A 440 10.96 -21.71 -34.59
C THR A 440 11.66 -22.11 -35.89
N GLY A 441 11.53 -21.32 -36.95
CA GLY A 441 12.10 -21.57 -38.27
C GLY A 441 11.24 -22.47 -39.17
N ASP A 442 10.03 -22.83 -38.74
CA ASP A 442 9.10 -23.67 -39.50
C ASP A 442 8.29 -22.88 -40.53
N GLY A 443 7.88 -23.56 -41.60
CA GLY A 443 7.09 -22.97 -42.68
C GLY A 443 5.68 -22.58 -42.25
N VAL A 444 5.27 -21.37 -42.61
CA VAL A 444 4.00 -20.78 -42.16
C VAL A 444 2.94 -21.04 -43.24
N GLY A 445 1.89 -21.81 -42.94
CA GLY A 445 0.88 -22.37 -43.87
C GLY A 445 0.36 -21.47 -45.00
N GLN A 446 -0.95 -21.21 -45.09
CA GLN A 446 -1.52 -20.42 -46.19
C GLN A 446 -1.55 -18.92 -45.85
N VAL A 447 -0.55 -18.17 -46.31
CA VAL A 447 -0.40 -16.72 -46.10
C VAL A 447 -0.33 -16.02 -47.46
N ALA A 448 -1.05 -14.91 -47.59
CA ALA A 448 -1.02 -14.08 -48.79
C ALA A 448 0.31 -13.30 -48.88
N VAL A 449 1.03 -13.47 -49.98
CA VAL A 449 2.29 -12.78 -50.30
C VAL A 449 2.07 -11.90 -51.51
N ALA A 450 2.26 -10.59 -51.35
CA ALA A 450 2.19 -9.63 -52.44
C ALA A 450 3.57 -9.45 -53.09
N PHE A 451 3.63 -9.56 -54.41
CA PHE A 451 4.81 -9.22 -55.21
C PHE A 451 4.53 -7.89 -55.94
N GLN A 452 5.40 -6.91 -55.76
CA GLN A 452 5.34 -5.60 -56.41
C GLN A 452 6.63 -5.34 -57.17
N LEU A 453 6.56 -4.79 -58.37
CA LEU A 453 7.68 -4.41 -59.21
C LEU A 453 7.71 -2.90 -59.38
N GLY A 454 8.61 -2.20 -58.68
CA GLY A 454 8.55 -0.75 -58.60
C GLY A 454 7.14 -0.28 -58.13
N PRO A 455 6.45 0.62 -58.84
CA PRO A 455 5.07 1.03 -58.52
C PRO A 455 3.99 0.04 -58.99
N ASP A 456 4.32 -0.94 -59.83
CA ASP A 456 3.35 -1.84 -60.45
C ASP A 456 3.15 -3.12 -59.61
N THR A 457 1.90 -3.54 -59.41
CA THR A 457 1.60 -4.76 -58.64
C THR A 457 1.70 -6.00 -59.54
N LEU A 458 2.65 -6.90 -59.27
CA LEU A 458 2.77 -8.19 -59.98
C LEU A 458 1.68 -9.18 -59.55
N GLY A 459 1.07 -8.96 -58.39
CA GLY A 459 -0.08 -9.71 -57.87
C GLY A 459 0.20 -10.36 -56.51
N THR A 460 -0.84 -10.96 -55.93
CA THR A 460 -0.77 -11.66 -54.64
C THR A 460 -0.87 -13.16 -54.86
N VAL A 461 -0.01 -13.94 -54.20
CA VAL A 461 0.03 -15.40 -54.24
C VAL A 461 -0.03 -15.93 -52.82
N THR A 462 -0.85 -16.97 -52.58
CA THR A 462 -0.90 -17.64 -51.28
C THR A 462 0.24 -18.66 -51.18
N THR A 463 0.95 -18.70 -50.06
CA THR A 463 1.97 -19.73 -49.80
C THR A 463 1.38 -21.14 -49.76
N ASP A 464 2.20 -22.12 -50.13
CA ASP A 464 1.91 -23.53 -49.92
C ASP A 464 2.04 -23.92 -48.44
N ARG A 465 1.80 -25.20 -48.11
CA ARG A 465 1.86 -25.69 -46.71
C ARG A 465 3.23 -25.56 -46.05
N THR A 466 4.28 -25.27 -46.81
CA THR A 466 5.64 -25.06 -46.32
C THR A 466 5.99 -23.58 -46.18
N GLY A 467 5.04 -22.67 -46.40
CA GLY A 467 5.28 -21.22 -46.37
C GLY A 467 5.97 -20.69 -47.62
N ARG A 468 5.96 -21.43 -48.74
CA ARG A 468 6.60 -21.03 -49.99
C ARG A 468 5.58 -20.49 -50.99
N ALA A 469 5.86 -19.33 -51.59
CA ALA A 469 5.08 -18.76 -52.68
C ALA A 469 5.98 -18.48 -53.88
N THR A 470 5.51 -18.75 -55.10
CA THR A 470 6.28 -18.45 -56.32
C THR A 470 5.47 -17.63 -57.30
N ARG A 471 6.16 -16.75 -58.04
CA ARG A 471 5.57 -15.88 -59.06
C ARG A 471 6.51 -15.76 -60.26
N ALA A 472 5.98 -15.94 -61.47
CA ALA A 472 6.75 -15.72 -62.69
C ALA A 472 6.79 -14.23 -63.05
N PHE A 473 7.95 -13.77 -63.51
CA PHE A 473 8.19 -12.44 -64.02
C PHE A 473 9.05 -12.51 -65.28
N THR A 474 8.66 -11.81 -66.35
CA THR A 474 9.46 -11.71 -67.58
C THR A 474 9.83 -10.25 -67.80
N PRO A 475 11.10 -9.85 -67.67
CA PRO A 475 11.51 -8.48 -67.94
C PRO A 475 11.41 -8.20 -69.44
N MET A 476 10.58 -7.22 -69.81
CA MET A 476 10.34 -6.82 -71.21
C MET A 476 11.23 -5.67 -71.68
N THR A 477 11.92 -4.99 -70.74
CA THR A 477 12.85 -3.90 -71.01
C THR A 477 14.18 -4.13 -70.28
N PRO A 478 15.29 -3.56 -70.76
CA PRO A 478 16.57 -3.59 -70.05
C PRO A 478 16.50 -2.83 -68.71
N GLY A 479 17.22 -3.30 -67.69
CA GLY A 479 17.46 -2.54 -66.45
C GLY A 479 17.34 -3.31 -65.15
N VAL A 480 17.39 -2.55 -64.06
CA VAL A 480 17.32 -3.08 -62.69
C VAL A 480 15.87 -3.08 -62.24
N PHE A 481 15.36 -4.27 -61.95
CA PHE A 481 14.00 -4.49 -61.48
C PHE A 481 14.04 -4.79 -59.99
N VAL A 482 13.42 -3.91 -59.18
CA VAL A 482 13.27 -4.13 -57.75
C VAL A 482 11.90 -4.72 -57.48
N VAL A 483 11.90 -5.94 -56.97
CA VAL A 483 10.70 -6.63 -56.53
C VAL A 483 10.59 -6.51 -55.00
N ARG A 484 9.55 -5.84 -54.53
CA ARG A 484 9.14 -5.86 -53.13
C ARG A 484 8.21 -7.04 -52.91
N VAL A 485 8.53 -7.85 -51.91
CA VAL A 485 7.73 -8.97 -51.44
C VAL A 485 7.23 -8.62 -50.06
N GLN A 486 5.91 -8.55 -49.90
CA GLN A 486 5.27 -8.13 -48.64
C GLN A 486 4.29 -9.17 -48.16
N ALA A 487 4.32 -9.48 -46.87
CA ALA A 487 3.37 -10.38 -46.23
C ALA A 487 3.27 -10.08 -44.72
N GLN A 488 2.05 -9.87 -44.21
CA GLN A 488 1.76 -9.71 -42.78
C GLN A 488 2.68 -8.69 -42.04
N GLY A 489 3.02 -7.57 -42.70
CA GLY A 489 3.88 -6.53 -42.14
C GLY A 489 5.40 -6.75 -42.34
N LEU A 490 5.82 -7.91 -42.84
CA LEU A 490 7.20 -8.19 -43.24
C LEU A 490 7.44 -7.79 -44.70
N GLU A 491 8.66 -7.34 -45.00
CA GLU A 491 9.09 -6.95 -46.34
C GLU A 491 10.47 -7.54 -46.68
N ALA A 492 10.58 -8.13 -47.87
CA ALA A 492 11.84 -8.53 -48.48
C ALA A 492 11.98 -7.88 -49.85
N VAL A 493 13.21 -7.53 -50.23
CA VAL A 493 13.51 -6.83 -51.48
C VAL A 493 14.46 -7.68 -52.32
N LEU A 494 14.10 -7.89 -53.58
CA LEU A 494 14.90 -8.64 -54.56
C LEU A 494 15.24 -7.75 -55.75
N THR A 495 16.51 -7.74 -56.13
CA THR A 495 16.99 -6.98 -57.28
C THR A 495 17.33 -7.93 -58.44
N ILE A 496 16.76 -7.65 -59.61
CA ILE A 496 16.91 -8.46 -60.82
C ILE A 496 17.48 -7.58 -61.94
N ASN A 497 18.62 -7.96 -62.50
CA ASN A 497 19.24 -7.27 -63.61
C ASN A 497 18.86 -7.91 -64.94
N ALA A 498 18.05 -7.22 -65.74
CA ALA A 498 17.72 -7.62 -67.10
C ALA A 498 18.68 -6.95 -68.10
N GLU A 499 19.42 -7.76 -68.84
CA GLU A 499 20.40 -7.26 -69.79
C GLU A 499 19.74 -6.93 -71.14
N GLY A 500 19.99 -5.72 -71.63
CA GLY A 500 19.40 -5.21 -72.87
C GLY A 500 20.35 -5.20 -74.05
N ASN A 501 19.79 -5.14 -75.27
CA ASN A 501 20.55 -4.93 -76.49
C ASN A 501 20.10 -3.60 -77.12
N ALA A 502 20.99 -2.62 -77.18
CA ALA A 502 20.64 -1.24 -77.56
C ALA A 502 20.52 -1.02 -79.07
N ASP A 503 21.24 -1.81 -79.87
CA ASP A 503 21.35 -1.67 -81.33
C ASP A 503 21.41 -3.01 -82.08
N GLY A 504 21.14 -4.13 -81.38
CA GLY A 504 21.26 -5.49 -81.92
C GLY A 504 22.65 -6.12 -81.74
N ASN A 505 23.70 -5.34 -81.46
CA ASN A 505 25.08 -5.82 -81.27
C ASN A 505 25.73 -5.38 -79.95
N THR A 506 25.17 -4.43 -79.22
CA THR A 506 25.72 -3.82 -78.00
C THR A 506 24.81 -4.10 -76.80
N LYS A 507 25.33 -4.89 -75.87
CA LYS A 507 24.68 -5.29 -74.63
C LYS A 507 24.94 -4.27 -73.51
N VAL A 508 23.87 -3.81 -72.88
CA VAL A 508 23.90 -2.91 -71.70
C VAL A 508 23.73 -3.75 -70.44
N ILE A 509 24.70 -3.66 -69.54
CA ILE A 509 24.74 -4.39 -68.26
C ILE A 509 24.72 -3.35 -67.13
N PRO A 510 23.63 -3.25 -66.36
CA PRO A 510 23.61 -2.44 -65.14
C PRO A 510 24.60 -3.03 -64.12
N GLN A 511 25.42 -2.18 -63.50
CA GLN A 511 26.24 -2.61 -62.37
C GLN A 511 25.35 -2.71 -61.12
N PRO A 512 25.56 -3.72 -60.25
CA PRO A 512 24.78 -3.84 -59.02
C PRO A 512 25.02 -2.62 -58.13
N CYS A 513 23.96 -1.88 -57.83
CA CYS A 513 23.96 -0.90 -56.74
C CYS A 513 23.64 -1.61 -55.43
N ASP A 514 24.30 -1.25 -54.33
CA ASP A 514 23.89 -1.71 -53.00
C ASP A 514 22.44 -1.25 -52.74
N CYS A 515 21.60 -2.21 -52.37
CA CYS A 515 20.14 -2.08 -52.47
C CYS A 515 19.48 -1.55 -51.18
N ASP A 516 20.24 -1.44 -50.08
CA ASP A 516 19.82 -0.87 -48.80
C ASP A 516 20.84 0.21 -48.42
N VAL A 517 20.41 1.47 -48.46
CA VAL A 517 21.26 2.64 -48.21
C VAL A 517 20.64 3.42 -47.05
N GLU A 518 21.42 3.74 -46.02
CA GLU A 518 20.92 4.54 -44.90
C GLU A 518 20.87 6.03 -45.24
N VAL A 519 19.99 6.79 -44.58
CA VAL A 519 19.98 8.25 -44.70
C VAL A 519 21.37 8.82 -44.38
N GLY A 520 21.99 9.47 -45.37
CA GLY A 520 23.32 10.07 -45.23
C GLY A 520 24.45 9.31 -45.95
N GLU A 521 24.19 8.10 -46.44
CA GLU A 521 25.15 7.34 -47.24
C GLU A 521 25.06 7.68 -48.75
N THR A 522 26.12 7.36 -49.50
CA THR A 522 26.23 7.60 -50.94
C THR A 522 26.15 6.29 -51.72
N VAL A 523 25.54 6.33 -52.91
CA VAL A 523 25.30 5.13 -53.74
C VAL A 523 26.03 5.23 -55.06
N ASP A 524 26.83 4.22 -55.40
CA ASP A 524 27.44 4.12 -56.71
C ASP A 524 26.44 3.53 -57.72
N ILE A 525 26.12 4.30 -58.77
CA ILE A 525 25.23 3.88 -59.86
C ILE A 525 26.05 3.82 -61.15
N GLY A 526 26.16 2.62 -61.72
CA GLY A 526 27.00 2.36 -62.90
C GLY A 526 26.35 1.51 -63.98
N ILE A 527 26.81 1.68 -65.22
CA ILE A 527 26.53 0.76 -66.33
C ILE A 527 27.84 0.31 -67.00
N SER A 528 27.84 -0.89 -67.55
CA SER A 528 28.88 -1.39 -68.45
C SER A 528 28.31 -1.82 -69.81
N LEU A 529 29.06 -1.54 -70.87
CA LEU A 529 28.67 -1.84 -72.25
C LEU A 529 29.62 -2.89 -72.84
N THR A 530 29.03 -3.95 -73.41
CA THR A 530 29.77 -5.01 -74.10
C THR A 530 29.20 -5.25 -75.50
N ASN A 531 30.01 -5.69 -76.45
CA ASN A 531 29.52 -6.13 -77.75
C ASN A 531 28.97 -7.58 -77.66
N ALA A 532 28.37 -8.08 -78.74
CA ALA A 532 27.82 -9.44 -78.83
C ALA A 532 28.84 -10.56 -78.56
N ALA A 533 30.14 -10.29 -78.66
CA ALA A 533 31.23 -11.22 -78.35
C ALA A 533 31.81 -11.04 -76.93
N GLY A 534 31.26 -10.12 -76.13
CA GLY A 534 31.68 -9.84 -74.75
C GLY A 534 32.81 -8.81 -74.59
N GLY A 535 33.24 -8.14 -75.66
CA GLY A 535 34.28 -7.10 -75.60
C GLY A 535 33.71 -5.73 -75.17
N SER A 536 34.43 -5.00 -74.31
CA SER A 536 34.04 -3.67 -73.81
C SER A 536 33.84 -2.62 -74.91
N VAL A 537 32.83 -1.75 -74.75
CA VAL A 537 32.49 -0.67 -75.70
C VAL A 537 32.72 0.71 -75.06
N ALA A 538 33.82 1.36 -75.42
CA ALA A 538 34.26 2.65 -74.88
C ALA A 538 33.70 3.87 -75.64
N GLY A 539 33.67 5.02 -74.99
CA GLY A 539 33.39 6.32 -75.60
C GLY A 539 31.92 6.63 -75.90
N ILE A 540 30.99 5.78 -75.46
CA ILE A 540 29.54 5.94 -75.63
C ILE A 540 28.98 6.88 -74.58
N GLU A 541 28.12 7.81 -74.97
CA GLU A 541 27.48 8.76 -74.04
C GLU A 541 26.42 8.08 -73.16
N VAL A 542 26.43 8.44 -71.87
CA VAL A 542 25.49 8.01 -70.84
C VAL A 542 25.00 9.23 -70.07
N VAL A 543 23.69 9.35 -69.89
CA VAL A 543 23.06 10.44 -69.12
C VAL A 543 22.20 9.86 -68.00
N TYR A 544 22.51 10.18 -66.74
CA TYR A 544 21.70 9.81 -65.57
C TYR A 544 20.73 10.93 -65.21
N ARG A 545 19.45 10.60 -65.00
CA ARG A 545 18.41 11.53 -64.55
C ARG A 545 17.60 10.97 -63.39
N LEU A 546 17.31 11.78 -62.37
CA LEU A 546 16.36 11.45 -61.31
C LEU A 546 14.94 11.72 -61.78
N ARG A 547 14.04 10.76 -61.60
CA ARG A 547 12.60 10.97 -61.75
C ARG A 547 12.02 11.51 -60.45
N LEU A 548 11.56 12.75 -60.47
CA LEU A 548 10.91 13.40 -59.34
C LEU A 548 9.45 12.92 -59.19
N ALA A 549 8.85 13.14 -58.02
CA ALA A 549 7.48 12.73 -57.70
C ALA A 549 6.43 13.30 -58.67
N ASN A 550 6.68 14.47 -59.27
CA ASN A 550 5.83 15.10 -60.28
C ASN A 550 6.03 14.54 -61.71
N GLY A 551 6.87 13.50 -61.88
CA GLY A 551 7.18 12.85 -63.14
C GLY A 551 8.25 13.55 -63.99
N THR A 552 8.78 14.69 -63.55
CA THR A 552 9.86 15.39 -64.27
C THR A 552 11.21 14.69 -64.09
N LEU A 553 12.08 14.80 -65.10
CA LEU A 553 13.44 14.24 -65.07
C LEU A 553 14.46 15.34 -64.79
N GLN A 554 15.23 15.19 -63.72
CA GLN A 554 16.34 16.07 -63.34
C GLN A 554 17.66 15.40 -63.72
N GLU A 555 18.50 16.04 -64.55
CA GLU A 555 19.83 15.51 -64.89
C GLU A 555 20.74 15.50 -63.65
N LEU A 556 21.30 14.34 -63.34
CA LEU A 556 22.23 14.12 -62.21
C LEU A 556 23.68 14.11 -62.68
N ALA A 557 23.95 13.39 -63.77
CA ALA A 557 25.28 13.22 -64.32
C ALA A 557 25.23 12.91 -65.83
N ARG A 558 26.29 13.29 -66.55
CA ARG A 558 26.49 13.01 -67.98
C ARG A 558 27.96 12.70 -68.22
N GLY A 559 28.24 11.66 -68.98
CA GLY A 559 29.61 11.28 -69.32
C GLY A 559 29.69 10.25 -70.44
N ARG A 560 30.89 9.71 -70.64
CA ARG A 560 31.15 8.67 -71.64
C ARG A 560 31.77 7.44 -70.99
N THR A 561 31.50 6.26 -71.53
CA THR A 561 32.11 5.02 -71.05
C THR A 561 33.63 5.03 -71.18
N ASN A 562 34.34 4.53 -70.18
CA ASN A 562 35.80 4.44 -70.14
C ASN A 562 36.33 3.34 -71.09
N SER A 563 37.64 3.10 -71.10
CA SER A 563 38.27 2.04 -71.93
C SER A 563 37.80 0.62 -71.61
N GLN A 564 37.22 0.40 -70.42
CA GLN A 564 36.60 -0.86 -69.99
C GLN A 564 35.10 -0.92 -70.31
N GLY A 565 34.55 0.12 -70.95
CA GLY A 565 33.14 0.20 -71.32
C GLY A 565 32.22 0.62 -70.17
N GLU A 566 32.75 1.21 -69.10
CA GLU A 566 32.00 1.52 -67.88
C GLU A 566 31.80 3.02 -67.66
N PHE A 567 30.68 3.40 -67.04
CA PHE A 567 30.44 4.76 -66.54
C PHE A 567 29.62 4.72 -65.24
N THR A 568 30.20 5.28 -64.16
CA THR A 568 29.64 5.27 -62.80
C THR A 568 29.51 6.69 -62.27
N PHE A 569 28.47 6.96 -61.47
CA PHE A 569 28.29 8.21 -60.75
C PHE A 569 27.85 7.95 -59.30
N ILE A 570 28.22 8.86 -58.39
CA ILE A 570 27.84 8.81 -56.98
C ILE A 570 26.52 9.58 -56.78
N PHE A 571 25.48 8.87 -56.38
CA PHE A 571 24.19 9.44 -56.00
C PHE A 571 24.12 9.71 -54.51
N ILE A 572 23.66 10.91 -54.12
CA ILE A 572 23.38 11.27 -52.73
C ILE A 572 21.87 11.45 -52.59
N PRO A 573 21.18 10.56 -51.87
CA PRO A 573 19.74 10.69 -51.70
C PRO A 573 19.35 11.91 -50.86
N PRO A 574 18.27 12.63 -51.21
CA PRO A 574 17.83 13.82 -50.47
C PRO A 574 17.09 13.53 -49.16
N GLY A 575 16.77 12.27 -48.85
CA GLY A 575 16.04 11.85 -47.66
C GLY A 575 15.59 10.38 -47.74
N PRO A 576 14.83 9.88 -46.75
CA PRO A 576 14.27 8.53 -46.80
C PRO A 576 13.21 8.40 -47.91
N GLY A 577 13.12 7.23 -48.53
CA GLY A 577 12.15 6.96 -49.60
C GLY A 577 12.71 6.14 -50.77
N VAL A 578 11.94 6.06 -51.86
CA VAL A 578 12.31 5.34 -53.08
C VAL A 578 12.59 6.35 -54.19
N PHE A 579 13.80 6.31 -54.74
CA PHE A 579 14.24 7.17 -55.85
C PHE A 579 14.43 6.35 -57.11
N VAL A 580 14.01 6.89 -58.25
CA VAL A 580 14.18 6.25 -59.56
C VAL A 580 15.17 7.06 -60.39
N VAL A 581 16.37 6.51 -60.59
CA VAL A 581 17.41 7.10 -61.44
C VAL A 581 17.38 6.40 -62.80
N ILE A 582 17.31 7.15 -63.89
CA ILE A 582 17.23 6.62 -65.26
C ILE A 582 18.53 6.92 -65.98
N ALA A 583 19.23 5.91 -66.45
CA ALA A 583 20.34 6.06 -67.38
C ALA A 583 19.85 5.97 -68.83
N THR A 584 20.14 6.99 -69.64
CA THR A 584 19.91 6.95 -71.08
C THR A 584 21.22 6.65 -71.80
N VAL A 585 21.25 5.57 -72.58
CA VAL A 585 22.41 5.15 -73.38
C VAL A 585 21.95 4.64 -74.75
N LEU A 586 22.49 5.20 -75.84
CA LEU A 586 22.10 4.85 -77.23
C LEU A 586 20.57 4.82 -77.48
N GLY A 587 19.81 5.68 -76.79
CA GLY A 587 18.35 5.74 -76.90
C GLY A 587 17.58 4.71 -76.05
N VAL A 588 18.28 3.86 -75.30
CA VAL A 588 17.68 2.95 -74.31
C VAL A 588 17.67 3.63 -72.95
N GLU A 589 16.52 3.58 -72.27
CA GLU A 589 16.37 4.01 -70.87
C GLU A 589 16.47 2.81 -69.92
N VAL A 590 17.34 2.94 -68.92
CA VAL A 590 17.65 1.91 -67.93
C VAL A 590 17.34 2.47 -66.54
N PRO A 591 16.26 2.04 -65.88
CA PRO A 591 15.94 2.49 -64.54
C PRO A 591 16.78 1.78 -63.46
N PHE A 592 17.13 2.54 -62.42
CA PHE A 592 17.73 2.14 -61.16
C PHE A 592 16.79 2.58 -60.04
N TYR A 593 16.51 1.70 -59.09
CA TYR A 593 15.69 2.02 -57.92
C TYR A 593 16.59 2.03 -56.70
N VAL A 594 16.65 3.18 -56.02
CA VAL A 594 17.40 3.37 -54.78
C VAL A 594 16.40 3.46 -53.63
N VAL A 595 16.53 2.57 -52.65
CA VAL A 595 15.69 2.56 -51.46
C VAL A 595 16.51 3.07 -50.29
N VAL A 596 16.03 4.12 -49.65
CA VAL A 596 16.70 4.75 -48.50
C VAL A 596 15.85 4.57 -47.25
N ARG A 597 16.41 3.93 -46.23
CA ARG A 597 15.74 3.70 -44.95
C ARG A 597 16.21 4.72 -43.92
N GLU A 598 15.29 5.13 -43.03
CA GLU A 598 15.66 5.87 -41.82
C GLU A 598 16.52 4.96 -40.91
N ARG A 599 17.49 5.54 -40.20
CA ARG A 599 18.19 4.81 -39.14
C ARG A 599 17.19 4.48 -38.04
N PRO A 600 17.08 3.21 -37.61
CA PRO A 600 16.29 2.88 -36.43
C PRO A 600 16.86 3.60 -35.20
N ASN A 601 16.01 4.31 -34.46
CA ASN A 601 16.38 4.90 -33.17
C ASN A 601 16.86 3.82 -32.20
N GLN A 602 18.00 4.04 -31.57
CA GLN A 602 18.57 3.20 -30.53
C GLN A 602 18.26 3.80 -29.16
N PRO A 603 17.76 3.00 -28.19
CA PRO A 603 17.51 3.52 -26.85
C PRO A 603 18.82 4.02 -26.21
N PRO A 604 18.72 4.96 -25.25
CA PRO A 604 19.86 5.33 -24.42
C PRO A 604 20.44 4.12 -23.68
N THR A 605 21.71 4.18 -23.29
CA THR A 605 22.41 3.12 -22.57
C THR A 605 23.08 3.65 -21.30
N VAL A 606 23.32 2.77 -20.32
CA VAL A 606 24.07 3.10 -19.11
C VAL A 606 25.57 3.04 -19.44
N LEU A 607 26.23 4.20 -19.45
CA LEU A 607 27.67 4.34 -19.67
C LEU A 607 28.45 3.87 -18.44
N THR A 608 28.11 4.42 -17.27
CA THR A 608 28.75 4.10 -16.00
C THR A 608 27.67 3.82 -14.96
N PRO A 609 27.51 2.57 -14.47
CA PRO A 609 26.58 2.28 -13.39
C PRO A 609 26.90 3.10 -12.14
N LEU A 610 25.85 3.57 -11.45
CA LEU A 610 26.01 4.28 -10.18
C LEU A 610 26.49 3.31 -9.08
N ALA A 611 27.56 3.69 -8.39
CA ALA A 611 28.00 2.95 -7.21
C ALA A 611 27.12 3.28 -5.99
N ASP A 612 26.94 2.30 -5.10
CA ASP A 612 26.20 2.50 -3.85
C ASP A 612 26.85 3.61 -3.01
N ILE A 613 26.02 4.47 -2.43
CA ILE A 613 26.45 5.61 -1.61
C ILE A 613 26.22 5.26 -0.15
N THR A 614 27.27 5.39 0.66
CA THR A 614 27.17 5.30 2.12
C THR A 614 27.56 6.63 2.75
N VAL A 615 26.72 7.17 3.63
CA VAL A 615 26.96 8.41 4.39
C VAL A 615 26.55 8.23 5.85
N ALA A 616 27.06 9.08 6.75
CA ALA A 616 26.48 9.21 8.08
C ALA A 616 25.16 9.99 7.99
N GLU A 617 24.27 9.82 8.97
CA GLU A 617 23.14 10.72 9.14
C GLU A 617 23.61 12.18 9.29
N ASP A 618 22.71 13.11 8.96
CA ASP A 618 22.98 14.55 8.87
C ASP A 618 24.10 14.95 7.88
N ALA A 619 24.49 14.05 6.98
CA ALA A 619 25.45 14.37 5.94
C ALA A 619 24.96 15.52 5.04
N ALA A 620 25.90 16.36 4.62
CA ALA A 620 25.62 17.43 3.66
C ALA A 620 25.10 16.87 2.33
N PRO A 621 24.28 17.64 1.57
CA PRO A 621 23.73 17.21 0.30
C PRO A 621 24.80 16.73 -0.70
N ARG A 622 24.48 15.69 -1.47
CA ARG A 622 25.33 15.14 -2.54
C ARG A 622 24.76 15.55 -3.90
N VAL A 623 25.64 15.83 -4.87
CA VAL A 623 25.24 16.15 -6.26
C VAL A 623 25.91 15.16 -7.20
N LEU A 624 25.14 14.54 -8.10
CA LEU A 624 25.61 13.60 -9.11
C LEU A 624 25.28 14.15 -10.51
N ASP A 625 26.22 14.05 -11.46
CA ASP A 625 26.01 14.45 -12.86
C ASP A 625 25.61 13.23 -13.70
N LEU A 626 24.38 13.24 -14.21
CA LEU A 626 23.81 12.10 -14.94
C LEU A 626 24.41 11.93 -16.35
N ARG A 627 25.15 12.91 -16.85
CA ARG A 627 25.89 12.80 -18.12
C ARG A 627 27.03 11.80 -18.07
N GLU A 628 27.51 11.46 -16.89
CA GLU A 628 28.54 10.42 -16.69
C GLU A 628 27.92 9.02 -16.57
N VAL A 629 26.60 8.95 -16.35
CA VAL A 629 25.85 7.72 -16.09
C VAL A 629 25.19 7.19 -17.36
N PHE A 630 24.62 8.06 -18.18
CA PHE A 630 23.89 7.69 -19.40
C PHE A 630 24.56 8.23 -20.65
N THR A 631 24.49 7.47 -21.74
CA THR A 631 24.93 7.88 -23.08
C THR A 631 23.94 7.39 -24.12
N ASP A 632 23.83 8.11 -25.23
CA ASP A 632 23.00 7.71 -26.35
C ASP A 632 23.85 7.40 -27.59
N PRO A 633 23.73 6.20 -28.20
CA PRO A 633 24.40 5.86 -29.45
C PRO A 633 24.14 6.82 -30.62
N ASP A 634 22.98 7.48 -30.64
CA ASP A 634 22.52 8.34 -31.74
C ASP A 634 22.90 9.83 -31.53
N SER A 635 23.44 10.17 -30.34
CA SER A 635 23.85 11.54 -29.95
C SER A 635 24.93 12.21 -30.82
N ALA A 636 25.58 11.47 -31.71
CA ALA A 636 26.50 12.03 -32.70
C ALA A 636 25.77 12.88 -33.77
N THR A 637 24.45 12.68 -33.93
CA THR A 637 23.58 13.50 -34.76
C THR A 637 22.85 14.52 -33.87
N ARG A 638 22.90 15.82 -34.23
CA ARG A 638 22.62 16.98 -33.36
C ARG A 638 21.17 17.17 -32.86
N SER A 639 20.30 16.16 -32.85
CA SER A 639 18.87 16.34 -32.55
C SER A 639 18.35 15.72 -31.26
N GLU A 640 19.14 14.96 -30.48
CA GLU A 640 18.62 14.24 -29.31
C GLU A 640 19.22 14.72 -28.00
N GLN A 641 18.36 15.24 -27.11
CA GLN A 641 18.68 15.56 -25.73
C GLN A 641 18.02 14.53 -24.82
N LEU A 642 18.80 13.92 -23.93
CA LEU A 642 18.27 13.01 -22.91
C LEU A 642 17.49 13.79 -21.85
N THR A 643 16.28 13.35 -21.56
CA THR A 643 15.48 13.80 -20.43
C THR A 643 15.62 12.81 -19.28
N PHE A 644 15.89 13.32 -18.07
CA PHE A 644 16.05 12.49 -16.87
C PHE A 644 14.82 12.56 -15.97
N THR A 645 14.39 11.42 -15.46
CA THR A 645 13.27 11.32 -14.51
C THR A 645 13.63 10.39 -13.34
N LEU A 646 13.18 10.76 -12.15
CA LEU A 646 13.25 9.89 -10.97
C LEU A 646 12.00 9.02 -10.98
N VAL A 647 12.17 7.72 -11.20
CA VAL A 647 11.08 6.75 -11.32
C VAL A 647 10.55 6.36 -9.94
N SER A 648 11.47 6.09 -9.02
CA SER A 648 11.11 5.71 -7.65
C SER A 648 12.21 6.06 -6.65
N ASN A 649 11.78 6.22 -5.41
CA ASN A 649 12.62 6.29 -4.24
C ASN A 649 11.95 5.44 -3.16
N THR A 650 12.60 4.35 -2.74
CA THR A 650 12.01 3.44 -1.76
C THR A 650 11.94 4.02 -0.34
N ASN A 651 12.65 5.12 -0.07
CA ASN A 651 12.68 5.77 1.24
C ASN A 651 12.88 7.30 1.11
N PRO A 652 11.84 8.06 0.72
CA PRO A 652 11.93 9.49 0.49
C PRO A 652 12.13 10.35 1.74
N THR A 653 11.83 9.81 2.93
CA THR A 653 12.13 10.48 4.20
C THR A 653 13.62 10.44 4.49
N LEU A 654 14.29 9.31 4.20
CA LEU A 654 15.72 9.13 4.43
C LEU A 654 16.58 9.98 3.49
N VAL A 655 16.16 10.10 2.23
CA VAL A 655 16.88 10.87 1.21
C VAL A 655 15.89 11.46 0.22
N THR A 656 15.84 12.78 0.16
CA THR A 656 15.11 13.51 -0.88
C THR A 656 15.98 13.65 -2.11
N ALA A 657 15.52 13.13 -3.24
CA ALA A 657 16.19 13.18 -4.53
C ALA A 657 15.49 14.19 -5.44
N THR A 658 16.23 15.19 -5.93
CA THR A 658 15.70 16.22 -6.83
C THR A 658 16.53 16.29 -8.10
N LEU A 659 15.87 16.44 -9.24
CA LEU A 659 16.52 16.56 -10.55
C LEU A 659 16.48 18.02 -11.01
N THR A 660 17.63 18.58 -11.33
CA THR A 660 17.78 19.91 -11.91
C THR A 660 18.57 19.81 -13.20
N GLY A 661 17.88 19.74 -14.34
CA GLY A 661 18.50 19.49 -15.64
C GLY A 661 19.20 18.13 -15.67
N THR A 662 20.54 18.13 -15.71
CA THR A 662 21.36 16.90 -15.72
C THR A 662 21.89 16.50 -14.34
N GLN A 663 21.57 17.24 -13.28
CA GLN A 663 22.07 17.00 -11.94
C GLN A 663 21.01 16.35 -11.05
N LEU A 664 21.42 15.28 -10.35
CA LEU A 664 20.66 14.67 -9.26
C LEU A 664 21.23 15.19 -7.93
N VAL A 665 20.40 15.91 -7.17
CA VAL A 665 20.74 16.41 -5.83
C VAL A 665 20.06 15.55 -4.78
N LEU A 666 20.85 14.96 -3.89
CA LEU A 666 20.41 14.12 -2.78
C LEU A 666 20.56 14.91 -1.47
N VAL A 667 19.47 15.09 -0.76
CA VAL A 667 19.43 15.72 0.58
C VAL A 667 19.02 14.64 1.58
N PHE A 668 19.85 14.39 2.59
CA PHE A 668 19.58 13.36 3.61
C PHE A 668 18.69 13.93 4.72
N GLY A 669 17.75 13.11 5.21
CA GLY A 669 16.86 13.47 6.31
C GLY A 669 17.62 13.64 7.62
N ALA A 670 17.20 14.61 8.44
CA ALA A 670 17.85 14.87 9.72
C ALA A 670 17.59 13.72 10.72
N ASN A 671 18.64 13.25 11.40
CA ASN A 671 18.64 12.12 12.34
C ASN A 671 18.00 10.84 11.77
N GLN A 672 18.04 10.65 10.44
CA GLN A 672 17.51 9.45 9.79
C GLN A 672 18.65 8.56 9.31
N HIS A 673 18.52 7.27 9.57
CA HIS A 673 19.43 6.24 9.07
C HIS A 673 18.66 5.07 8.45
N GLY A 674 19.35 4.22 7.69
CA GLY A 674 18.75 3.08 7.01
C GLY A 674 19.17 2.97 5.55
N LYS A 675 18.30 2.39 4.72
CA LYS A 675 18.58 2.16 3.29
C LYS A 675 17.49 2.75 2.40
N ALA A 676 17.92 3.23 1.23
CA ALA A 676 17.04 3.61 0.13
C ALA A 676 17.58 3.06 -1.19
N THR A 677 16.71 2.87 -2.16
CA THR A 677 17.08 2.61 -3.56
C THR A 677 16.39 3.64 -4.42
N LEU A 678 17.17 4.35 -5.24
CA LEU A 678 16.65 5.28 -6.23
C LEU A 678 16.71 4.62 -7.60
N THR A 679 15.62 4.68 -8.36
CA THR A 679 15.58 4.27 -9.77
C THR A 679 15.48 5.50 -10.65
N LEU A 680 16.44 5.65 -11.57
CA LEU A 680 16.55 6.77 -12.50
C LEU A 680 16.31 6.27 -13.92
N ARG A 681 15.60 7.06 -14.71
CA ARG A 681 15.33 6.80 -16.12
C ARG A 681 15.90 7.93 -16.99
N ALA A 682 16.56 7.55 -18.07
CA ALA A 682 16.92 8.44 -19.17
C ALA A 682 16.05 8.09 -20.39
N THR A 683 15.51 9.11 -21.05
CA THR A 683 14.63 8.99 -22.21
C THR A 683 15.14 9.88 -23.35
N ASP A 684 15.24 9.34 -24.56
CA ASP A 684 15.59 10.08 -25.78
C ASP A 684 14.39 10.88 -26.34
N ALA A 685 14.59 11.56 -27.48
CA ALA A 685 13.52 12.33 -28.12
C ALA A 685 12.47 11.46 -28.84
N ALA A 686 12.79 10.18 -29.10
CA ALA A 686 11.91 9.20 -29.72
C ALA A 686 11.15 8.35 -28.67
N GLU A 687 11.20 8.76 -27.39
CA GLU A 687 10.54 8.13 -26.24
C GLU A 687 11.11 6.75 -25.83
N ALA A 688 12.22 6.31 -26.42
CA ALA A 688 12.92 5.12 -25.95
C ALA A 688 13.74 5.44 -24.68
N SER A 689 13.85 4.45 -23.78
CA SER A 689 14.37 4.71 -22.43
C SER A 689 15.15 3.54 -21.82
N VAL A 690 16.01 3.89 -20.86
CA VAL A 690 16.77 2.95 -20.04
C VAL A 690 16.70 3.38 -18.57
N GLU A 691 16.72 2.40 -17.68
CA GLU A 691 16.72 2.63 -16.24
C GLU A 691 17.99 2.10 -15.58
N THR A 692 18.38 2.75 -14.48
CA THR A 692 19.43 2.26 -13.57
C THR A 692 19.03 2.57 -12.13
N SER A 693 19.60 1.85 -11.18
CA SER A 693 19.34 2.08 -9.76
C SER A 693 20.63 2.32 -8.97
N VAL A 694 20.51 3.04 -7.86
CA VAL A 694 21.59 3.28 -6.90
C VAL A 694 21.12 2.93 -5.50
N GLY A 695 21.89 2.12 -4.77
CA GLY A 695 21.69 1.85 -3.36
C GLY A 695 22.25 2.96 -2.50
N LEU A 696 21.49 3.41 -1.52
CA LEU A 696 21.88 4.41 -0.53
C LEU A 696 21.82 3.78 0.85
N THR A 697 22.87 3.94 1.65
CA THR A 697 22.92 3.54 3.06
C THR A 697 23.30 4.75 3.89
N VAL A 698 22.45 5.15 4.82
CA VAL A 698 22.76 6.18 5.82
C VAL A 698 23.02 5.47 7.14
N THR A 699 24.18 5.68 7.73
CA THR A 699 24.59 5.03 8.98
C THR A 699 24.19 5.88 10.19
N PRO A 700 23.67 5.28 11.27
CA PRO A 700 23.32 6.00 12.49
C PRO A 700 24.54 6.67 13.12
N VAL A 701 24.31 7.81 13.77
CA VAL A 701 25.21 8.48 14.71
C VAL A 701 24.41 8.64 16.02
N ASN A 702 25.09 8.84 17.17
CA ASN A 702 24.38 8.92 18.44
C ASN A 702 24.08 10.36 18.86
N ASP A 703 22.81 10.67 19.09
CA ASP A 703 22.25 11.86 19.70
C ASP A 703 22.00 11.69 21.21
N PRO A 704 22.41 12.63 22.07
CA PRO A 704 22.17 12.53 23.51
C PRO A 704 20.70 12.80 23.89
N PRO A 705 20.19 12.18 24.98
CA PRO A 705 18.84 12.40 25.45
C PRO A 705 18.62 13.82 25.97
N ARG A 706 17.42 14.37 25.78
CA ARG A 706 17.01 15.70 26.26
C ARG A 706 15.67 15.68 27.00
N VAL A 707 15.46 16.65 27.87
CA VAL A 707 14.18 16.87 28.58
C VAL A 707 13.28 17.73 27.69
N LEU A 708 12.10 17.23 27.35
CA LEU A 708 11.10 17.96 26.58
C LEU A 708 10.14 18.76 27.45
N GLN A 709 9.76 18.20 28.60
CA GLN A 709 8.77 18.78 29.50
C GLN A 709 9.19 18.65 30.96
N THR A 710 8.76 19.61 31.78
CA THR A 710 8.91 19.53 33.24
C THR A 710 7.73 18.80 33.86
N ILE A 711 8.00 17.93 34.83
CA ILE A 711 6.96 17.19 35.55
C ILE A 711 6.28 18.10 36.57
N ARG A 712 4.94 18.12 36.60
CA ARG A 712 4.19 18.89 37.60
C ARG A 712 4.32 18.26 38.99
N PRO A 713 4.31 19.05 40.09
CA PRO A 713 4.28 18.51 41.44
C PRO A 713 3.09 17.58 41.66
N VAL A 714 3.34 16.43 42.29
CA VAL A 714 2.34 15.41 42.60
C VAL A 714 1.87 15.61 44.05
N THR A 715 0.56 15.61 44.28
CA THR A 715 0.00 15.64 45.65
C THR A 715 -1.00 14.51 45.81
N VAL A 716 -0.80 13.67 46.81
CA VAL A 716 -1.57 12.43 47.04
C VAL A 716 -1.91 12.27 48.52
N LEU A 717 -2.94 11.48 48.81
CA LEU A 717 -3.32 11.20 50.20
C LEU A 717 -2.51 10.00 50.72
N ALA A 718 -2.17 10.03 52.00
CA ALA A 718 -1.60 8.88 52.69
C ALA A 718 -2.51 7.66 52.50
N ASN A 719 -1.91 6.49 52.31
CA ASN A 719 -2.60 5.22 52.03
C ASN A 719 -3.37 5.18 50.69
N SER A 720 -3.03 6.06 49.72
CA SER A 720 -3.51 5.90 48.34
C SER A 720 -2.84 4.70 47.67
N GLU A 721 -3.51 4.10 46.68
CA GLU A 721 -2.91 3.10 45.81
C GLU A 721 -1.68 3.65 45.06
N THR A 722 -0.83 2.75 44.55
CA THR A 722 0.38 3.09 43.79
C THR A 722 0.07 4.11 42.69
N VAL A 723 0.88 5.18 42.64
CA VAL A 723 0.64 6.31 41.74
C VAL A 723 1.57 6.20 40.54
N PRO A 724 1.06 5.90 39.34
CA PRO A 724 1.88 5.89 38.14
C PRO A 724 2.15 7.33 37.67
N LEU A 725 3.39 7.59 37.29
CA LEU A 725 3.84 8.81 36.64
C LEU A 725 4.36 8.48 35.25
N ASP A 726 3.80 9.13 34.24
CA ASP A 726 4.22 8.97 32.85
C ASP A 726 5.45 9.81 32.54
N LEU A 727 6.43 9.15 31.94
CA LEU A 727 7.69 9.72 31.51
C LEU A 727 7.86 9.68 29.99
N SER A 728 6.88 9.13 29.24
CA SER A 728 6.95 8.97 27.79
C SER A 728 7.08 10.28 27.01
N GLU A 729 6.58 11.40 27.55
CA GLU A 729 6.74 12.74 26.94
C GLU A 729 7.79 13.62 27.66
N ILE A 730 8.46 13.09 28.69
CA ILE A 730 9.40 13.87 29.51
C ILE A 730 10.81 13.85 28.92
N PHE A 731 11.24 12.68 28.46
CA PHE A 731 12.56 12.48 27.85
C PHE A 731 12.40 12.12 26.37
N LEU A 732 13.17 12.77 25.52
CA LEU A 732 13.30 12.41 24.13
C LEU A 732 14.77 12.19 23.83
N ASP A 733 15.03 11.05 23.21
CA ASP A 733 16.29 10.72 22.60
C ASP A 733 15.97 10.41 21.13
N PRO A 734 16.54 11.17 20.17
CA PRO A 734 16.33 10.93 18.74
C PRO A 734 16.66 9.49 18.31
N ASP A 735 17.63 8.86 18.96
CA ASP A 735 18.06 7.50 18.64
C ASP A 735 17.11 6.46 19.22
N ALA A 736 16.45 6.80 20.32
CA ALA A 736 15.64 5.83 21.04
C ALA A 736 14.48 5.23 20.22
N PHE A 737 14.08 5.93 19.16
CA PHE A 737 13.05 5.52 18.24
C PHE A 737 13.62 4.98 16.92
N THR A 738 14.85 5.35 16.55
CA THR A 738 15.41 5.07 15.21
C THR A 738 16.35 3.86 15.20
N ASP A 739 17.19 3.66 16.22
CA ASP A 739 18.16 2.53 16.30
C ASP A 739 17.80 1.51 17.40
N GLY A 740 16.70 1.76 18.11
CA GLY A 740 16.21 0.96 19.22
C GLY A 740 16.92 1.24 20.54
N ASP A 741 17.70 2.31 20.68
CA ASP A 741 18.27 2.78 21.94
C ASP A 741 17.16 2.91 22.98
N ARG A 742 17.28 2.17 24.09
CA ARG A 742 16.24 2.25 25.13
C ARG A 742 16.81 3.04 26.27
N LEU A 743 16.20 4.19 26.53
CA LEU A 743 16.51 4.98 27.71
C LEU A 743 16.38 4.14 28.97
N ARG A 744 17.48 4.05 29.70
CA ARG A 744 17.53 3.49 31.04
C ARG A 744 17.19 4.59 32.03
N LEU A 745 16.10 4.39 32.76
CA LEU A 745 15.67 5.29 33.82
C LEU A 745 16.26 4.86 35.16
N THR A 746 16.84 5.82 35.89
CA THR A 746 17.21 5.66 37.30
C THR A 746 16.67 6.81 38.11
N VAL A 747 16.39 6.58 39.39
CA VAL A 747 15.83 7.61 40.27
C VAL A 747 16.60 7.76 41.56
N GLU A 748 16.62 8.99 42.06
CA GLU A 748 17.07 9.35 43.40
C GLU A 748 15.90 9.96 44.15
N ASN A 749 15.55 9.40 45.32
CA ASN A 749 14.50 9.92 46.18
C ASN A 749 15.10 10.53 47.45
N THR A 750 14.75 11.79 47.75
CA THR A 750 15.23 12.48 48.97
C THR A 750 14.65 11.94 50.27
N THR A 751 13.50 11.26 50.24
CA THR A 751 12.78 10.72 51.42
C THR A 751 12.23 9.32 51.11
N PRO A 752 13.09 8.28 51.00
CA PRO A 752 12.69 6.91 50.67
C PRO A 752 11.81 6.24 51.74
N GLU A 753 11.83 6.75 52.98
CA GLU A 753 10.93 6.35 54.05
C GLU A 753 9.48 6.79 53.82
N LEU A 754 9.24 7.80 52.99
CA LEU A 754 7.89 8.30 52.68
C LEU A 754 7.25 7.52 51.52
N LEU A 755 8.05 7.19 50.50
CA LEU A 755 7.60 6.48 49.31
C LEU A 755 8.76 5.83 48.57
N SER A 756 8.50 4.73 47.86
CA SER A 756 9.43 4.14 46.89
C SER A 756 9.10 4.65 45.49
N ALA A 757 10.12 5.08 44.73
CA ALA A 757 9.98 5.45 43.33
C ALA A 757 10.64 4.37 42.46
N ILE A 758 9.85 3.68 41.64
CA ILE A 758 10.29 2.48 40.91
C ILE A 758 10.12 2.72 39.41
N PRO A 759 11.20 2.87 38.64
CA PRO A 759 11.10 2.99 37.19
C PRO A 759 10.57 1.68 36.59
N VAL A 760 9.60 1.78 35.67
CA VAL A 760 9.04 0.64 34.95
C VAL A 760 9.21 0.87 33.45
N GLY A 761 10.05 0.05 32.82
CA GLY A 761 10.42 0.23 31.42
C GLY A 761 11.15 1.56 31.18
N SER A 762 10.96 2.15 30.00
CA SER A 762 11.55 3.44 29.59
C SER A 762 10.59 4.63 29.70
N GLY A 763 9.34 4.42 30.12
CA GLY A 763 8.27 5.43 30.01
C GLY A 763 7.43 5.64 31.26
N ALA A 764 7.69 4.96 32.38
CA ALA A 764 6.89 5.13 33.59
C ALA A 764 7.71 5.07 34.88
N LEU A 765 7.19 5.73 35.90
CA LEU A 765 7.67 5.68 37.28
C LEU A 765 6.50 5.37 38.21
N LEU A 766 6.58 4.31 38.99
CA LEU A 766 5.59 3.98 40.02
C LEU A 766 6.01 4.59 41.35
N LEU A 767 5.12 5.36 41.97
CA LEU A 767 5.30 5.85 43.34
C LEU A 767 4.47 4.98 44.28
N GLU A 768 5.15 4.15 45.07
CA GLU A 768 4.55 3.31 46.11
C GLU A 768 4.64 4.05 47.45
N LEU A 769 3.51 4.46 48.00
CA LEU A 769 3.46 5.20 49.26
C LEU A 769 3.61 4.23 50.44
N HIS A 770 4.41 4.61 51.43
CA HIS A 770 4.52 3.82 52.67
C HIS A 770 3.33 4.15 53.57
N GLU A 771 2.78 3.14 54.24
CA GLU A 771 1.58 3.31 55.06
C GLU A 771 1.81 4.29 56.22
N HIS A 772 0.81 5.12 56.51
CA HIS A 772 0.81 6.09 57.61
C HIS A 772 1.86 7.22 57.55
N GLU A 773 2.68 7.29 56.49
CA GLU A 773 3.69 8.33 56.31
C GLU A 773 3.10 9.57 55.58
N PHE A 774 3.53 10.76 55.98
CA PHE A 774 3.11 12.03 55.39
C PHE A 774 4.27 13.04 55.36
N GLY A 775 4.35 13.84 54.30
CA GLY A 775 5.51 14.72 54.10
C GLY A 775 5.70 15.13 52.65
N SER A 776 6.93 15.50 52.30
CA SER A 776 7.31 15.88 50.93
C SER A 776 8.61 15.21 50.51
N ALA A 777 8.61 14.63 49.30
CA ALA A 777 9.75 14.04 48.63
C ALA A 777 10.12 14.85 47.38
N HIS A 778 11.40 14.81 46.98
CA HIS A 778 11.83 15.17 45.62
C HIS A 778 12.40 13.92 44.97
N ILE A 779 11.91 13.61 43.77
CA ILE A 779 12.38 12.47 42.97
C ILE A 779 13.12 13.03 41.76
N THR A 780 14.43 12.81 41.71
CA THR A 780 15.25 13.12 40.52
C THR A 780 15.28 11.89 39.63
N ILE A 781 14.86 12.05 38.37
CA ILE A 781 14.87 11.01 37.35
C ILE A 781 15.99 11.30 36.37
N HIS A 782 16.87 10.32 36.16
CA HIS A 782 17.89 10.34 35.12
C HIS A 782 17.46 9.42 33.98
N ALA A 783 17.52 9.93 32.75
CA ALA A 783 17.42 9.14 31.53
C ALA A 783 18.81 9.04 30.91
N THR A 784 19.28 7.82 30.69
CA THR A 784 20.60 7.53 30.09
C THR A 784 20.39 6.65 28.87
N ASP A 785 20.99 7.03 27.74
CA ASP A 785 21.04 6.19 26.53
C ASP A 785 21.95 4.97 26.75
N ARG A 786 22.05 4.06 25.79
CA ARG A 786 22.94 2.88 25.91
C ARG A 786 24.43 3.23 25.85
N GLN A 787 24.74 4.42 25.36
CA GLN A 787 26.07 4.86 24.99
C GLN A 787 26.69 5.74 26.10
N GLY A 788 25.90 6.02 27.13
CA GLY A 788 26.26 6.67 28.38
C GLY A 788 25.91 8.15 28.44
N ALA A 789 25.35 8.76 27.40
CA ALA A 789 24.89 10.14 27.49
C ALA A 789 23.60 10.20 28.31
N ARG A 790 23.48 11.24 29.15
CA ARG A 790 22.44 11.31 30.18
C ARG A 790 21.85 12.70 30.32
N THR A 791 20.57 12.72 30.69
CA THR A 791 19.84 13.92 31.09
C THR A 791 19.00 13.65 32.33
N GLN A 792 18.49 14.69 32.99
CA GLN A 792 17.73 14.52 34.23
C GLN A 792 16.67 15.59 34.45
N THR A 793 15.63 15.25 35.21
CA THR A 793 14.59 16.17 35.71
C THR A 793 14.17 15.79 37.12
N THR A 794 13.48 16.67 37.84
CA THR A 794 13.05 16.44 39.23
C THR A 794 11.55 16.73 39.39
N VAL A 795 10.85 15.88 40.14
CA VAL A 795 9.44 16.06 40.54
C VAL A 795 9.33 16.17 42.06
N ALA A 796 8.53 17.13 42.53
CA ALA A 796 8.15 17.24 43.94
C ALA A 796 6.88 16.41 44.22
N VAL A 797 6.89 15.59 45.25
CA VAL A 797 5.75 14.75 45.67
C VAL A 797 5.35 15.12 47.10
N ALA A 798 4.09 15.47 47.33
CA ALA A 798 3.55 15.76 48.66
C ALA A 798 2.51 14.71 49.05
N VAL A 799 2.74 14.02 50.17
CA VAL A 799 1.78 13.06 50.75
C VAL A 799 1.06 13.74 51.91
N ARG A 800 -0.26 13.83 51.84
CA ARG A 800 -1.13 14.52 52.81
C ARG A 800 -1.95 13.53 53.60
N ALA A 801 -2.19 13.80 54.89
CA ALA A 801 -3.11 13.00 55.69
C ALA A 801 -4.54 13.02 55.10
N GLY A 802 -5.15 11.85 54.90
CA GLY A 802 -6.52 11.71 54.40
C GLY A 802 -7.55 11.87 55.53
N PHE A 803 -8.52 12.78 55.37
CA PHE A 803 -9.70 12.84 56.24
C PHE A 803 -10.88 12.14 55.55
N SER A 804 -11.32 11.00 56.07
CA SER A 804 -12.53 10.33 55.56
C SER A 804 -13.79 11.02 56.09
N ARG A 805 -14.72 11.41 55.21
CA ARG A 805 -16.10 11.76 55.59
C ARG A 805 -16.92 10.45 55.66
N GLN A 806 -17.24 9.96 56.85
CA GLN A 806 -18.16 8.83 57.01
C GLN A 806 -19.53 9.25 57.55
N ARG A 807 -20.59 8.59 57.04
CA ARG A 807 -22.00 8.79 57.42
C ARG A 807 -22.26 8.20 58.81
N PHE A 808 -23.03 8.93 59.62
CA PHE A 808 -23.52 8.44 60.92
C PHE A 808 -24.42 7.21 60.75
N PRO A 809 -24.32 6.19 61.63
CA PRO A 809 -25.32 5.13 61.70
C PRO A 809 -26.68 5.70 62.14
N ALA A 810 -27.77 5.19 61.59
CA ALA A 810 -29.12 5.56 61.99
C ALA A 810 -29.38 5.12 63.44
N GLY A 811 -29.54 6.07 64.36
CA GLY A 811 -29.89 5.82 65.77
C GLY A 811 -29.14 6.63 66.83
N ALA A 812 -28.15 7.46 66.48
CA ALA A 812 -27.43 8.27 67.45
C ALA A 812 -28.30 9.42 68.00
N GLY A 813 -28.56 9.41 69.32
CA GLY A 813 -29.31 10.47 70.01
C GLY A 813 -28.57 11.82 70.04
N PRO A 814 -29.29 12.93 70.31
CA PRO A 814 -28.71 14.27 70.31
C PRO A 814 -27.77 14.45 71.51
N GLY A 815 -26.48 14.22 71.29
CA GLY A 815 -25.42 14.36 72.30
C GLY A 815 -24.18 13.48 72.09
N ALA A 816 -24.18 12.56 71.12
CA ALA A 816 -22.99 11.75 70.83
C ALA A 816 -21.94 12.57 70.05
N VAL A 817 -20.74 12.71 70.62
CA VAL A 817 -19.54 13.18 69.92
C VAL A 817 -18.62 11.98 69.74
N ALA A 818 -18.35 11.61 68.49
CA ALA A 818 -17.28 10.67 68.16
C ALA A 818 -15.95 11.43 68.20
N VAL A 819 -14.97 10.91 68.96
CA VAL A 819 -13.57 11.34 68.81
C VAL A 819 -13.02 10.57 67.63
N ALA A 820 -12.31 11.27 66.74
CA ALA A 820 -11.61 10.64 65.63
C ALA A 820 -10.74 9.48 66.15
N ASP A 821 -10.58 8.44 65.34
CA ASP A 821 -9.61 7.37 65.55
C ASP A 821 -8.21 8.00 65.67
N VAL A 822 -7.70 8.11 66.90
CA VAL A 822 -6.47 8.86 67.23
C VAL A 822 -5.24 7.94 67.12
N ASP A 823 -5.44 6.64 67.12
CA ASP A 823 -4.41 5.59 67.06
C ASP A 823 -4.33 4.88 65.70
N GLY A 824 -5.28 5.13 64.79
CA GLY A 824 -5.22 4.73 63.38
C GLY A 824 -5.58 3.27 63.13
N ASP A 825 -6.35 2.65 64.04
CA ASP A 825 -6.70 1.22 63.96
C ASP A 825 -8.01 0.93 63.21
N GLY A 826 -8.71 1.96 62.74
CA GLY A 826 -9.99 1.86 62.03
C GLY A 826 -11.21 1.70 62.95
N HIS A 827 -11.05 1.79 64.27
CA HIS A 827 -12.14 1.73 65.26
C HIS A 827 -12.29 3.04 66.05
N LEU A 828 -13.52 3.34 66.50
CA LEU A 828 -13.77 4.48 67.39
C LEU A 828 -13.38 4.12 68.83
N SER A 829 -12.27 4.67 69.33
CA SER A 829 -11.84 4.50 70.72
C SER A 829 -12.73 5.34 71.65
N THR A 830 -13.73 4.72 72.28
CA THR A 830 -14.57 5.38 73.29
C THR A 830 -13.84 5.43 74.62
N SER A 831 -13.24 6.57 74.97
CA SER A 831 -12.83 6.83 76.35
C SER A 831 -13.92 7.66 77.05
N SER A 832 -14.53 7.08 78.09
CA SER A 832 -15.35 7.86 79.02
C SER A 832 -14.43 8.52 80.05
N PRO A 833 -14.41 9.86 80.20
CA PRO A 833 -13.72 10.47 81.31
C PRO A 833 -14.56 10.29 82.59
N PRO A 834 -13.94 10.12 83.77
CA PRO A 834 -14.66 10.21 85.03
C PRO A 834 -15.24 11.61 85.21
N ILE A 835 -16.47 11.68 85.72
CA ILE A 835 -17.23 12.91 85.94
C ILE A 835 -16.44 13.83 86.89
N GLY A 836 -16.02 15.01 86.39
CA GLY A 836 -15.55 16.12 87.22
C GLY A 836 -14.17 16.73 86.90
N ALA A 837 -13.42 16.24 85.90
CA ALA A 837 -12.13 16.86 85.53
C ALA A 837 -12.26 17.72 84.25
N PRO A 838 -11.61 18.91 84.18
CA PRO A 838 -11.54 19.67 82.94
C PRO A 838 -10.71 18.88 81.89
N PRO A 839 -11.18 18.78 80.63
CA PRO A 839 -10.46 18.05 79.59
C PRO A 839 -9.18 18.80 79.23
N THR A 840 -8.02 18.18 79.49
CA THR A 840 -6.73 18.65 78.98
C THR A 840 -6.45 18.00 77.63
N TRP A 841 -6.41 18.80 76.57
CA TRP A 841 -5.92 18.39 75.26
C TRP A 841 -4.41 18.60 75.20
N ARG A 842 -3.63 17.59 74.82
CA ARG A 842 -2.23 17.75 74.39
C ARG A 842 -2.15 17.51 72.89
N CYS A 843 -1.78 18.53 72.14
CA CYS A 843 -1.37 18.41 70.74
C CYS A 843 0.14 18.17 70.69
N TYR A 844 0.59 17.16 69.94
CA TYR A 844 1.96 17.09 69.43
C TYR A 844 1.95 17.51 67.97
N GLY A 845 2.52 18.69 67.68
CA GLY A 845 2.74 19.21 66.32
C GLY A 845 2.07 20.57 66.04
N ALA A 846 2.92 21.60 65.90
CA ALA A 846 2.68 22.99 65.46
C ALA A 846 1.58 23.81 66.18
N ALA A 847 1.98 24.97 66.69
CA ALA A 847 1.16 25.87 67.50
C ALA A 847 -0.08 26.41 66.76
N ALA A 848 -1.27 26.00 67.20
CA ALA A 848 -2.53 26.67 66.87
C ALA A 848 -3.21 27.11 68.17
N THR A 849 -3.61 28.38 68.25
CA THR A 849 -4.38 28.92 69.38
C THR A 849 -5.86 28.95 69.02
N ALA A 850 -6.70 28.21 69.73
CA ALA A 850 -8.16 28.26 69.57
C ALA A 850 -8.79 29.19 70.62
N ARG A 851 -9.63 30.14 70.18
CA ARG A 851 -10.54 30.90 71.06
C ARG A 851 -11.98 30.52 70.73
N LEU A 852 -12.72 30.11 71.76
CA LEU A 852 -14.16 29.94 71.71
C LEU A 852 -14.85 31.28 71.96
N SER A 853 -15.64 31.76 71.00
CA SER A 853 -16.60 32.84 71.23
C SER A 853 -18.03 32.30 71.17
N ASP A 854 -18.71 32.44 72.30
CA ASP A 854 -20.14 32.26 72.54
C ASP A 854 -20.66 30.82 72.77
N ASN A 855 -21.46 30.71 73.84
CA ASN A 855 -21.95 29.49 74.46
C ASN A 855 -23.47 29.32 74.19
N SER A 856 -23.88 29.63 72.97
CA SER A 856 -25.25 29.41 72.50
C SER A 856 -25.27 28.34 71.42
N ARG A 857 -26.03 27.28 71.69
CA ARG A 857 -26.09 26.04 70.89
C ARG A 857 -26.62 26.34 69.50
N ARG A 858 -25.75 26.40 68.46
CA ARG A 858 -26.02 25.86 67.09
C ARG A 858 -24.92 26.03 66.04
N SER A 859 -23.78 26.66 66.28
CA SER A 859 -22.69 26.71 65.29
C SER A 859 -21.33 27.01 65.90
N ALA A 860 -20.33 26.18 65.60
CA ALA A 860 -18.91 26.47 65.84
C ALA A 860 -18.21 26.63 64.48
N SER A 861 -17.55 27.77 64.29
CA SER A 861 -16.72 28.02 63.11
C SER A 861 -15.26 27.81 63.51
N LEU A 862 -14.58 26.87 62.83
CA LEU A 862 -13.15 26.66 62.96
C LEU A 862 -12.47 27.39 61.80
N THR A 863 -11.70 28.44 62.09
CA THR A 863 -10.80 29.06 61.10
C THR A 863 -9.39 28.63 61.43
N LEU A 864 -8.76 27.89 60.51
CA LEU A 864 -7.35 27.55 60.54
C LEU A 864 -6.63 28.50 59.57
N THR A 865 -5.67 29.28 60.06
CA THR A 865 -4.70 30.01 59.23
C THR A 865 -3.44 29.18 59.04
#